data_AF-A0AAD2G7R6-F1
#
_entry.id   AF-A0AAD2G7R6-F1
#
_cell.length_a   1.000
_cell.length_b   1.000
_cell.length_c   1.000
_cell.angle_alpha   90.00
_cell.angle_beta   90.00
_cell.angle_gamma   90.00
#
_symmetry.space_group_name_H-M   'P 1'
#
loop_
_entity.id
_entity.type
_entity.pdbx_description
1 polymer ?
#
loop_
_entity_poly.entity_id
_entity_poly.type
_entity_poly.pdbx_seq_one_letter_code
_entity_poly.pdbx_strand_id
1 'polypeptide(L)'
;MKAPTPQKIKETLHRVKTNRETLFAVLLAGTRWYTGGLALPLGFIICRLTLERLKDRSMHKNVGSLEKENKRLKSLLDEMNVQVLERHSYSGSEEDMSKRIVELQKERDDLEGQLKAERQGKSTLENGQREAMAIRDAEARQNRILKKEIERLQSETQKTKDLKSEIKDKTNVIADKEQMIADLEQDSSMKQSRIEDLEQEKNKLLSVIDSGRESKAALNDTLENERNTVRSLEKELKEIKQEVGEKRQLYEISMKTLSSEKEKNSSLDAKVMELTMQLEAEQKTVQEQESTITMRDCAISSLKDYEYKALKLVEELRSKEEEILELRKNDESNKAVLASTNKKLSEVEEENKHTAEFKQQVASLTLSLKECESKFETVTEMYDATKMELQTVRDANEALQKDNSDLKASYESSSHAQNLLEKEMEATKCLHNEISILNGSLKAAKETNTQLQHTLDQKITIVQAKENMLAESTSRAESLQKQVEEMKKNMNELSLVAQDASSTEKRATEAEEALLCEQAKSSDLETKVEELTATLDEKVRAATSFERRLGNKQRIIEDCEDTIESLERFKQKAEEESTRAQEIESEVSRLNNYLGSMKLSVDELEERLDEKEKEIAELKEINSALVSGKDELSAQHTATKTVEKRLQEQLENMKMEMNAEVEKFTTLKMENERLKEADQQTKKMVENLKYSLESKELAIQRKEADIHRLQKTSKENEQLQEKEEELYKKIEKLTASSNDISKNLESNLEKTKALLREEQWKVESLREMLNSKGIDATDGMGKTMPNEMKSIKSKYEAEKAKVGNLETTRRSSQKMIRDLESILDKKEALLAKKQEEIAALKDTLADVTESQSDHISETKKREISRKITLGSLPPKEDRHRRR
;
A
#
# COMPACT_ATOMS: atom_id res chain seq x y z
N MET A 1 -37.68 -2.65 22.32
CA MET A 1 -38.94 -2.86 23.08
C MET A 1 -39.44 -1.52 23.60
N LYS A 2 -40.76 -1.35 23.78
CA LYS A 2 -41.39 -0.06 24.14
C LYS A 2 -41.19 0.26 25.63
N ALA A 3 -41.05 1.56 25.95
CA ALA A 3 -41.10 2.04 27.32
C ALA A 3 -42.53 1.97 27.88
N PRO A 4 -42.73 1.56 29.15
CA PRO A 4 -43.99 1.76 29.87
C PRO A 4 -43.96 3.06 30.68
N THR A 5 -44.99 3.89 30.51
CA THR A 5 -45.27 5.09 31.30
C THR A 5 -45.66 4.75 32.75
N PRO A 6 -45.28 5.56 33.76
CA PRO A 6 -45.74 5.38 35.13
C PRO A 6 -47.19 5.88 35.31
N GLN A 7 -48.15 5.03 34.99
CA GLN A 7 -49.55 5.19 35.38
C GLN A 7 -49.84 4.22 36.53
N LYS A 8 -50.46 4.72 37.61
CA LYS A 8 -50.78 4.01 38.89
C LYS A 8 -49.63 3.88 39.91
N ILE A 9 -49.32 4.98 40.59
CA ILE A 9 -49.37 4.99 42.07
C ILE A 9 -50.47 5.96 42.50
N LYS A 10 -51.71 5.52 42.28
CA LYS A 10 -52.94 6.11 42.84
C LYS A 10 -53.47 5.08 43.83
N GLU A 11 -53.04 5.16 45.10
CA GLU A 11 -53.70 4.63 46.31
C GLU A 11 -52.69 4.62 47.46
N THR A 12 -52.68 5.70 48.26
CA THR A 12 -52.19 5.85 49.67
C THR A 12 -51.83 7.31 50.03
N LEU A 13 -52.43 8.32 49.37
CA LEU A 13 -52.27 9.73 49.75
C LEU A 13 -53.62 10.47 49.82
N HIS A 14 -54.53 10.00 50.68
CA HIS A 14 -55.85 10.64 50.87
C HIS A 14 -56.20 10.99 52.33
N ARG A 15 -55.19 11.19 53.20
CA ARG A 15 -55.36 11.91 54.48
C ARG A 15 -54.22 12.91 54.69
N VAL A 16 -54.53 13.99 55.40
CA VAL A 16 -53.61 15.08 55.81
C VAL A 16 -53.18 16.05 54.68
N LYS A 17 -54.15 16.63 53.95
CA LYS A 17 -53.94 17.93 53.28
C LYS A 17 -55.19 18.81 53.20
N THR A 18 -55.80 19.08 54.35
CA THR A 18 -56.80 20.14 54.60
C THR A 18 -57.03 20.23 56.11
N ASN A 19 -56.34 21.15 56.79
CA ASN A 19 -56.67 21.61 58.16
C ASN A 19 -55.71 22.73 58.59
N ARG A 20 -55.66 23.82 57.81
CA ARG A 20 -54.91 25.03 58.21
C ARG A 20 -55.51 26.33 57.64
N GLU A 21 -56.84 26.41 57.57
CA GLU A 21 -57.53 27.62 57.08
C GLU A 21 -59.04 27.65 57.40
N THR A 22 -59.47 27.39 58.64
CA THR A 22 -60.80 27.77 59.17
C THR A 22 -60.86 27.59 60.69
N LEU A 23 -60.43 28.60 61.45
CA LEU A 23 -60.77 28.74 62.87
C LEU A 23 -60.72 30.20 63.35
N PHE A 24 -61.17 31.11 62.47
CA PHE A 24 -61.46 32.50 62.77
C PHE A 24 -62.69 32.94 61.96
N ALA A 25 -63.57 33.70 62.60
CA ALA A 25 -64.82 34.30 62.10
C ALA A 25 -66.05 33.37 61.88
N VAL A 26 -67.22 33.97 62.16
CA VAL A 26 -68.61 33.51 61.91
C VAL A 26 -69.12 32.33 62.75
N LEU A 27 -69.36 32.58 64.04
CA LEU A 27 -70.48 31.96 64.77
C LEU A 27 -71.11 33.00 65.73
N LEU A 28 -71.81 33.97 65.14
CA LEU A 28 -72.64 34.95 65.84
C LEU A 28 -73.96 35.15 65.07
N ALA A 29 -74.97 34.32 65.37
CA ALA A 29 -76.36 34.53 64.95
C ALA A 29 -77.35 33.71 65.81
N GLY A 30 -77.60 34.14 67.06
CA GLY A 30 -78.71 33.68 67.91
C GLY A 30 -78.50 32.34 68.66
N THR A 31 -78.89 32.19 69.93
CA THR A 31 -79.59 33.13 70.83
C THR A 31 -79.34 32.83 72.33
N ARG A 32 -79.37 33.90 73.14
CA ARG A 32 -79.98 34.00 74.49
C ARG A 32 -79.21 33.55 75.77
N TRP A 33 -78.77 34.58 76.52
CA TRP A 33 -78.74 34.71 78.01
C TRP A 33 -77.60 33.98 78.76
N TYR A 34 -76.95 34.55 79.81
CA TYR A 34 -77.00 35.89 80.43
C TYR A 34 -75.61 36.26 81.04
N THR A 35 -75.33 37.55 81.19
CA THR A 35 -74.11 38.17 81.76
C THR A 35 -74.08 38.16 83.30
N GLY A 36 -73.00 38.47 84.03
CA GLY A 36 -71.66 38.96 83.68
C GLY A 36 -70.88 39.43 84.93
N GLY A 37 -69.66 39.94 84.76
CA GLY A 37 -68.77 40.39 85.85
C GLY A 37 -68.87 41.87 86.24
N LEU A 38 -68.16 42.23 87.32
CA LEU A 38 -68.12 43.56 87.97
C LEU A 38 -67.58 44.71 87.10
N ALA A 39 -68.22 45.89 87.20
CA ALA A 39 -67.59 47.21 87.17
C ALA A 39 -68.49 48.28 87.84
N LEU A 40 -67.87 49.22 88.56
CA LEU A 40 -68.46 50.37 89.31
C LEU A 40 -68.27 51.69 88.52
N PRO A 41 -68.70 52.90 88.97
CA PRO A 41 -69.84 53.35 89.79
C PRO A 41 -70.59 54.61 89.21
N LEU A 42 -71.49 55.24 90.01
CA LEU A 42 -72.01 56.64 90.01
C LEU A 42 -73.39 56.97 89.40
N GLY A 43 -74.13 57.86 90.10
CA GLY A 43 -75.43 58.49 89.73
C GLY A 43 -76.66 57.66 90.14
N PHE A 44 -77.22 57.74 91.36
CA PHE A 44 -77.71 58.88 92.16
C PHE A 44 -78.90 59.65 91.54
N ILE A 45 -80.00 59.72 92.32
CA ILE A 45 -81.26 60.49 92.14
C ILE A 45 -82.24 60.04 91.03
N ILE A 46 -83.36 59.40 91.41
CA ILE A 46 -84.76 59.93 91.36
C ILE A 46 -85.74 58.82 91.82
N CYS A 47 -86.76 59.22 92.61
CA CYS A 47 -87.89 58.41 93.14
C CYS A 47 -87.53 57.25 94.10
N ARG A 48 -87.79 57.26 95.42
CA ARG A 48 -88.89 57.82 96.25
C ARG A 48 -90.20 57.03 96.09
N LEU A 49 -90.77 56.58 97.22
CA LEU A 49 -91.84 55.58 97.38
C LEU A 49 -91.30 54.13 97.18
N THR A 50 -91.52 53.15 98.05
CA THR A 50 -92.55 53.04 99.11
C THR A 50 -92.00 52.31 100.35
N LEU A 51 -92.21 52.89 101.53
CA LEU A 51 -91.93 52.29 102.83
C LEU A 51 -93.22 52.42 103.64
N GLU A 52 -94.14 51.45 103.51
CA GLU A 52 -95.33 51.30 104.37
C GLU A 52 -96.17 50.07 103.98
N ARG A 53 -96.78 49.40 104.97
CA ARG A 53 -97.60 48.16 104.88
C ARG A 53 -96.76 46.91 104.49
N LEU A 54 -96.65 45.84 105.28
CA LEU A 54 -97.58 45.31 106.29
C LEU A 54 -96.88 44.96 107.61
N LYS A 55 -97.09 45.82 108.60
CA LYS A 55 -97.14 45.44 110.02
C LYS A 55 -98.62 45.38 110.38
N ASP A 56 -99.21 44.18 110.44
CA ASP A 56 -100.35 43.80 111.31
C ASP A 56 -101.07 42.51 110.84
N ARG A 57 -101.47 41.69 111.84
CA ARG A 57 -102.29 40.45 111.77
C ARG A 57 -101.61 39.26 111.07
N SER A 58 -101.69 38.02 111.56
CA SER A 58 -102.43 37.44 112.68
C SER A 58 -101.57 36.34 113.33
N MET A 59 -101.23 36.36 114.62
CA MET A 59 -102.13 35.95 115.71
C MET A 59 -102.92 34.66 115.39
N HIS A 60 -102.35 33.49 115.70
CA HIS A 60 -102.95 32.43 116.53
C HIS A 60 -102.23 31.06 116.40
N LYS A 61 -102.03 30.41 117.57
CA LYS A 61 -101.58 29.02 117.78
C LYS A 61 -100.12 28.72 117.35
N ASN A 62 -99.24 28.16 118.19
CA ASN A 62 -99.47 27.39 119.42
C ASN A 62 -98.72 27.95 120.66
N VAL A 63 -99.48 28.17 121.73
CA VAL A 63 -99.05 28.67 123.05
C VAL A 63 -98.45 27.55 123.94
N GLY A 64 -98.30 26.32 123.43
CA GLY A 64 -97.97 25.13 124.21
C GLY A 64 -96.52 24.98 124.71
N SER A 65 -95.57 25.78 124.20
CA SER A 65 -94.16 25.70 124.64
C SER A 65 -93.84 26.67 125.77
N LEU A 66 -94.26 27.93 125.63
CA LEU A 66 -93.92 28.99 126.58
C LEU A 66 -94.66 28.86 127.93
N GLU A 67 -95.78 28.15 128.00
CA GLU A 67 -96.47 27.88 129.26
C GLU A 67 -95.78 26.77 130.10
N LYS A 68 -95.11 25.82 129.44
CA LYS A 68 -94.19 24.86 130.12
C LYS A 68 -92.92 25.55 130.61
N GLU A 69 -92.40 26.50 129.83
CA GLU A 69 -91.22 27.28 130.17
C GLU A 69 -91.49 28.24 131.34
N ASN A 70 -92.66 28.90 131.34
CA ASN A 70 -93.09 29.76 132.45
C ASN A 70 -93.39 28.94 133.73
N LYS A 71 -93.95 27.71 133.62
CA LYS A 71 -94.05 26.79 134.78
C LYS A 71 -92.69 26.33 135.31
N ARG A 72 -91.69 26.10 134.45
CA ARG A 72 -90.30 25.83 134.86
C ARG A 72 -89.68 27.03 135.58
N LEU A 73 -89.83 28.24 135.03
CA LEU A 73 -89.31 29.46 135.65
C LEU A 73 -90.01 29.80 136.98
N LYS A 74 -91.30 29.49 137.12
CA LYS A 74 -92.01 29.63 138.41
C LYS A 74 -91.55 28.61 139.45
N SER A 75 -91.36 27.35 139.04
CA SER A 75 -90.75 26.31 139.91
C SER A 75 -89.35 26.71 140.37
N LEU A 76 -88.51 27.23 139.47
CA LEU A 76 -87.18 27.74 139.80
C LEU A 76 -87.23 28.98 140.72
N LEU A 77 -88.24 29.84 140.60
CA LEU A 77 -88.41 31.01 141.46
C LEU A 77 -88.87 30.62 142.87
N ASP A 78 -89.78 29.66 142.99
CA ASP A 78 -90.22 29.11 144.28
C ASP A 78 -89.09 28.30 144.96
N GLU A 79 -88.30 27.55 144.19
CA GLU A 79 -87.11 26.82 144.66
C GLU A 79 -85.96 27.78 145.07
N MET A 80 -85.76 28.89 144.35
CA MET A 80 -84.87 29.98 144.77
C MET A 80 -85.35 30.67 146.05
N ASN A 81 -86.66 30.89 146.23
CA ASN A 81 -87.21 31.47 147.46
C ASN A 81 -87.02 30.54 148.68
N VAL A 82 -87.10 29.22 148.49
CA VAL A 82 -86.73 28.24 149.52
C VAL A 82 -85.22 28.29 149.83
N GLN A 83 -84.36 28.32 148.81
CA GLN A 83 -82.90 28.43 149.01
C GLN A 83 -82.45 29.78 149.62
N VAL A 84 -83.22 30.86 149.46
CA VAL A 84 -82.94 32.15 150.11
C VAL A 84 -83.34 32.14 151.59
N LEU A 85 -84.41 31.43 151.96
CA LEU A 85 -84.81 31.24 153.37
C LEU A 85 -83.90 30.28 154.13
N GLU A 86 -83.25 29.32 153.47
CA GLU A 86 -82.24 28.45 154.09
C GLU A 86 -80.86 29.13 154.25
N ARG A 87 -80.58 30.23 153.53
CA ARG A 87 -79.31 30.99 153.61
C ARG A 87 -79.31 32.12 154.66
N HIS A 88 -80.08 31.98 155.74
CA HIS A 88 -80.04 32.92 156.88
C HIS A 88 -79.61 32.30 158.22
N SER A 89 -79.07 31.08 158.19
CA SER A 89 -78.41 30.44 159.33
C SER A 89 -77.03 29.88 158.98
N TYR A 90 -76.08 30.73 158.58
CA TYR A 90 -74.65 30.47 158.77
C TYR A 90 -73.87 31.79 158.87
N SER A 91 -73.78 32.33 160.09
CA SER A 91 -72.96 33.49 160.41
C SER A 91 -71.48 33.10 160.50
N GLY A 92 -70.68 33.57 159.54
CA GLY A 92 -69.21 33.47 159.52
C GLY A 92 -68.61 34.81 159.07
N SER A 93 -67.50 35.22 159.68
CA SER A 93 -66.87 36.56 159.63
C SER A 93 -66.51 37.10 158.24
N GLU A 94 -66.32 38.43 158.17
CA GLU A 94 -65.91 39.22 156.97
C GLU A 94 -64.69 38.70 156.19
N GLU A 95 -63.89 37.85 156.82
CA GLU A 95 -62.66 37.27 156.26
C GLU A 95 -62.92 36.40 155.02
N ASP A 96 -64.06 35.69 154.96
CA ASP A 96 -64.37 34.80 153.83
C ASP A 96 -64.88 35.55 152.59
N MET A 97 -65.50 36.73 152.74
CA MET A 97 -65.83 37.58 151.59
C MET A 97 -64.58 38.20 150.97
N SER A 98 -63.57 38.55 151.78
CA SER A 98 -62.28 39.04 151.28
C SER A 98 -61.54 37.97 150.46
N LYS A 99 -61.53 36.70 150.93
CA LYS A 99 -60.99 35.57 150.15
C LYS A 99 -61.69 35.44 148.79
N ARG A 100 -63.03 35.54 148.77
CA ARG A 100 -63.81 35.40 147.52
C ARG A 100 -63.56 36.53 146.51
N ILE A 101 -63.29 37.75 146.97
CA ILE A 101 -62.91 38.86 146.08
C ILE A 101 -61.53 38.60 145.45
N VAL A 102 -60.57 38.08 146.20
CA VAL A 102 -59.24 37.71 145.70
C VAL A 102 -59.32 36.55 144.68
N GLU A 103 -60.17 35.55 144.94
CA GLU A 103 -60.43 34.47 143.96
C GLU A 103 -61.00 35.01 142.64
N LEU A 104 -62.00 35.90 142.69
CA LEU A 104 -62.62 36.47 141.48
C LEU A 104 -61.68 37.43 140.72
N GLN A 105 -60.79 38.15 141.42
CA GLN A 105 -59.73 38.94 140.78
C GLN A 105 -58.76 38.02 140.03
N LYS A 106 -58.35 36.90 140.66
CA LYS A 106 -57.49 35.90 140.04
C LYS A 106 -58.14 35.26 138.80
N GLU A 107 -59.41 34.86 138.88
CA GLU A 107 -60.16 34.34 137.72
C GLU A 107 -60.23 35.37 136.57
N ARG A 108 -60.45 36.66 136.88
CA ARG A 108 -60.47 37.73 135.88
C ARG A 108 -59.10 37.95 135.24
N ASP A 109 -58.03 37.88 136.00
CA ASP A 109 -56.66 38.04 135.48
C ASP A 109 -56.22 36.82 134.66
N ASP A 110 -56.60 35.61 135.08
CA ASP A 110 -56.41 34.35 134.32
C ASP A 110 -57.18 34.39 132.98
N LEU A 111 -58.43 34.85 132.98
CA LEU A 111 -59.23 35.04 131.75
C LEU A 111 -58.68 36.16 130.85
N GLU A 112 -58.18 37.26 131.41
CA GLU A 112 -57.54 38.31 130.61
C GLU A 112 -56.19 37.83 130.03
N GLY A 113 -55.48 36.96 130.73
CA GLY A 113 -54.32 36.22 130.24
C GLY A 113 -54.68 35.30 129.07
N GLN A 114 -55.75 34.49 129.19
CA GLN A 114 -56.26 33.65 128.11
C GLN A 114 -56.67 34.47 126.89
N LEU A 115 -57.40 35.58 127.07
CA LEU A 115 -57.81 36.46 125.96
C LEU A 115 -56.61 37.11 125.26
N LYS A 116 -55.55 37.46 125.99
CA LYS A 116 -54.29 37.96 125.40
C LYS A 116 -53.57 36.86 124.62
N ALA A 117 -53.53 35.63 125.15
CA ALA A 117 -52.98 34.46 124.47
C ALA A 117 -53.75 34.11 123.19
N GLU A 118 -55.09 34.13 123.21
CA GLU A 118 -55.92 33.93 122.01
C GLU A 118 -55.72 35.03 120.97
N ARG A 119 -55.61 36.31 121.38
CA ARG A 119 -55.32 37.41 120.45
C ARG A 119 -53.93 37.28 119.83
N GLN A 120 -52.94 36.83 120.59
CA GLN A 120 -51.62 36.50 120.06
C GLN A 120 -51.68 35.31 119.09
N GLY A 121 -52.36 34.22 119.46
CA GLY A 121 -52.58 33.04 118.61
C GLY A 121 -53.35 33.34 117.32
N LYS A 122 -54.31 34.26 117.36
CA LYS A 122 -55.01 34.76 116.17
C LYS A 122 -54.09 35.61 115.28
N SER A 123 -53.27 36.48 115.88
CA SER A 123 -52.30 37.29 115.14
C SER A 123 -51.22 36.42 114.47
N THR A 124 -50.73 35.38 115.14
CA THR A 124 -49.78 34.43 114.52
C THR A 124 -50.44 33.60 113.43
N LEU A 125 -51.70 33.18 113.60
CA LEU A 125 -52.46 32.50 112.55
C LEU A 125 -52.69 33.40 111.32
N GLU A 126 -53.09 34.65 111.50
CA GLU A 126 -53.28 35.61 110.40
C GLU A 126 -51.97 35.92 109.68
N ASN A 127 -50.85 36.05 110.40
CA ASN A 127 -49.53 36.21 109.80
C ASN A 127 -49.13 34.95 109.01
N GLY A 128 -49.29 33.76 109.59
CA GLY A 128 -49.04 32.49 108.90
C GLY A 128 -49.90 32.29 107.65
N GLN A 129 -51.15 32.79 107.65
CA GLN A 129 -52.00 32.79 106.44
C GLN A 129 -51.51 33.75 105.36
N ARG A 130 -51.00 34.94 105.74
CA ARG A 130 -50.38 35.90 104.80
C ARG A 130 -49.08 35.34 104.22
N GLU A 131 -48.24 34.73 105.06
CA GLU A 131 -47.02 34.04 104.63
C GLU A 131 -47.33 32.88 103.68
N ALA A 132 -48.30 32.02 104.01
CA ALA A 132 -48.75 30.93 103.14
C ALA A 132 -49.42 31.42 101.83
N MET A 133 -49.89 32.66 101.76
CA MET A 133 -50.36 33.29 100.51
C MET A 133 -49.19 33.84 99.70
N ALA A 134 -48.24 34.53 100.35
CA ALA A 134 -47.02 35.05 99.72
C ALA A 134 -46.14 33.93 99.15
N ILE A 135 -46.03 32.79 99.84
CA ILE A 135 -45.34 31.59 99.36
C ILE A 135 -46.02 31.05 98.10
N ARG A 136 -47.36 30.87 98.10
CA ARG A 136 -48.10 30.43 96.91
C ARG A 136 -47.99 31.39 95.72
N ASP A 137 -47.96 32.69 95.96
CA ASP A 137 -47.70 33.69 94.92
C ASP A 137 -46.27 33.63 94.39
N ALA A 138 -45.28 33.36 95.24
CA ALA A 138 -43.89 33.15 94.83
C ALA A 138 -43.73 31.86 94.01
N GLU A 139 -44.33 30.75 94.45
CA GLU A 139 -44.41 29.48 93.71
C GLU A 139 -45.10 29.67 92.36
N ALA A 140 -46.23 30.39 92.30
CA ALA A 140 -46.93 30.69 91.05
C ALA A 140 -46.08 31.54 90.09
N ARG A 141 -45.25 32.47 90.61
CA ARG A 141 -44.29 33.24 89.79
C ARG A 141 -43.14 32.34 89.29
N GLN A 142 -42.56 31.50 90.15
CA GLN A 142 -41.53 30.54 89.76
C GLN A 142 -42.04 29.57 88.69
N ASN A 143 -43.25 29.00 88.86
CA ASN A 143 -43.88 28.12 87.89
C ASN A 143 -44.12 28.80 86.52
N ARG A 144 -44.43 30.11 86.49
CA ARG A 144 -44.52 30.88 85.23
C ARG A 144 -43.16 31.07 84.56
N ILE A 145 -42.09 31.27 85.33
CA ILE A 145 -40.71 31.38 84.82
C ILE A 145 -40.25 30.02 84.27
N LEU A 146 -40.39 28.96 85.06
CA LEU A 146 -40.07 27.58 84.67
C LEU A 146 -40.83 27.15 83.41
N LYS A 147 -42.12 27.49 83.29
CA LYS A 147 -42.91 27.19 82.08
C LYS A 147 -42.34 27.89 80.84
N LYS A 148 -42.01 29.19 80.92
CA LYS A 148 -41.38 29.92 79.80
C LYS A 148 -40.02 29.34 79.42
N GLU A 149 -39.25 28.91 80.41
CA GLU A 149 -37.94 28.29 80.18
C GLU A 149 -38.07 26.90 79.51
N ILE A 150 -39.06 26.10 79.92
CA ILE A 150 -39.41 24.85 79.24
C ILE A 150 -39.82 25.11 77.78
N GLU A 151 -40.66 26.12 77.52
CA GLU A 151 -41.06 26.52 76.16
C GLU A 151 -39.86 26.97 75.30
N ARG A 152 -38.92 27.73 75.89
CA ARG A 152 -37.65 28.14 75.25
C ARG A 152 -36.77 26.93 74.90
N LEU A 153 -36.52 26.06 75.88
CA LEU A 153 -35.71 24.85 75.72
C LEU A 153 -36.33 23.86 74.72
N GLN A 154 -37.66 23.76 74.66
CA GLN A 154 -38.36 22.97 73.63
C GLN A 154 -38.17 23.56 72.23
N SER A 155 -38.24 24.90 72.08
CA SER A 155 -37.98 25.57 70.81
C SER A 155 -36.53 25.37 70.34
N GLU A 156 -35.55 25.48 71.25
CA GLU A 156 -34.14 25.23 70.94
C GLU A 156 -33.86 23.76 70.63
N THR A 157 -34.47 22.83 71.37
CA THR A 157 -34.41 21.40 71.06
C THR A 157 -34.95 21.10 69.66
N GLN A 158 -36.02 21.79 69.23
CA GLN A 158 -36.55 21.61 67.89
C GLN A 158 -35.60 22.19 66.83
N LYS A 159 -35.06 23.40 67.02
CA LYS A 159 -34.03 23.96 66.12
C LYS A 159 -32.83 23.02 65.96
N THR A 160 -32.36 22.41 67.04
CA THR A 160 -31.26 21.44 67.01
C THR A 160 -31.63 20.16 66.25
N LYS A 161 -32.88 19.70 66.30
CA LYS A 161 -33.36 18.59 65.46
C LYS A 161 -33.40 18.98 63.98
N ASP A 162 -33.92 20.15 63.66
CA ASP A 162 -34.05 20.65 62.29
C ASP A 162 -32.67 20.81 61.64
N LEU A 163 -31.71 21.42 62.36
CA LEU A 163 -30.30 21.50 61.96
C LEU A 163 -29.66 20.12 61.80
N LYS A 164 -30.00 19.14 62.66
CA LYS A 164 -29.48 17.77 62.54
C LYS A 164 -30.01 17.05 61.29
N SER A 165 -31.25 17.30 60.88
CA SER A 165 -31.74 16.85 59.57
C SER A 165 -31.03 17.56 58.41
N GLU A 166 -30.87 18.88 58.47
CA GLU A 166 -30.19 19.64 57.41
C GLU A 166 -28.71 19.22 57.24
N ILE A 167 -28.00 18.96 58.34
CA ILE A 167 -26.65 18.39 58.31
C ILE A 167 -26.67 17.01 57.65
N LYS A 168 -27.59 16.12 58.02
CA LYS A 168 -27.70 14.79 57.41
C LYS A 168 -27.94 14.86 55.90
N ASP A 169 -28.82 15.76 55.45
CA ASP A 169 -29.12 15.94 54.03
C ASP A 169 -27.90 16.51 53.28
N LYS A 170 -27.16 17.44 53.89
CA LYS A 170 -25.88 17.94 53.34
C LYS A 170 -24.81 16.86 53.29
N THR A 171 -24.69 15.98 54.30
CA THR A 171 -23.76 14.84 54.29
C THR A 171 -24.07 13.89 53.14
N ASN A 172 -25.35 13.60 52.86
CA ASN A 172 -25.72 12.78 51.70
C ASN A 172 -25.31 13.45 50.37
N VAL A 173 -25.56 14.75 50.22
CA VAL A 173 -25.15 15.52 49.02
C VAL A 173 -23.63 15.60 48.85
N ILE A 174 -22.86 15.58 49.95
CA ILE A 174 -21.40 15.48 49.91
C ILE A 174 -20.98 14.10 49.41
N ALA A 175 -21.53 13.02 49.98
CA ALA A 175 -21.23 11.65 49.53
C ALA A 175 -21.58 11.40 48.05
N ASP A 176 -22.70 11.94 47.55
CA ASP A 176 -23.08 11.88 46.14
C ASP A 176 -22.05 12.60 45.23
N LYS A 177 -21.49 13.74 45.69
CA LYS A 177 -20.46 14.48 44.98
C LYS A 177 -19.09 13.79 45.02
N GLU A 178 -18.72 13.20 46.16
CA GLU A 178 -17.49 12.42 46.30
C GLU A 178 -17.51 11.21 45.36
N GLN A 179 -18.66 10.53 45.24
CA GLN A 179 -18.83 9.46 44.25
C GLN A 179 -18.70 10.00 42.82
N MET A 180 -19.33 11.13 42.49
CA MET A 180 -19.20 11.75 41.17
C MET A 180 -17.76 12.16 40.83
N ILE A 181 -16.97 12.61 41.82
CA ILE A 181 -15.54 12.92 41.64
C ILE A 181 -14.76 11.64 41.35
N ALA A 182 -14.97 10.57 42.12
CA ALA A 182 -14.30 9.28 41.90
C ALA A 182 -14.61 8.68 40.52
N ASP A 183 -15.87 8.79 40.06
CA ASP A 183 -16.28 8.34 38.72
C ASP A 183 -15.57 9.15 37.61
N LEU A 184 -15.38 10.46 37.80
CA LEU A 184 -14.67 11.34 36.86
C LEU A 184 -13.15 11.09 36.85
N GLU A 185 -12.54 10.83 38.01
CA GLU A 185 -11.13 10.44 38.12
C GLU A 185 -10.88 9.10 37.40
N GLN A 186 -11.78 8.12 37.55
CA GLN A 186 -11.71 6.85 36.84
C GLN A 186 -11.84 7.03 35.32
N ASP A 187 -12.77 7.86 34.84
CA ASP A 187 -12.93 8.16 33.40
C ASP A 187 -11.70 8.91 32.84
N SER A 188 -11.12 9.84 33.61
CA SER A 188 -9.87 10.52 33.27
C SER A 188 -8.70 9.53 33.15
N SER A 189 -8.54 8.62 34.12
CA SER A 189 -7.50 7.58 34.09
C SER A 189 -7.65 6.65 32.89
N MET A 190 -8.88 6.23 32.54
CA MET A 190 -9.13 5.41 31.35
C MET A 190 -8.84 6.15 30.04
N LYS A 191 -9.11 7.46 29.97
CA LYS A 191 -8.75 8.28 28.81
C LYS A 191 -7.23 8.44 28.68
N GLN A 192 -6.52 8.65 29.78
CA GLN A 192 -5.06 8.76 29.78
C GLN A 192 -4.39 7.48 29.26
N SER A 193 -4.79 6.31 29.78
CA SER A 193 -4.32 5.02 29.27
C SER A 193 -4.65 4.82 27.78
N ARG A 194 -5.80 5.30 27.32
CA ARG A 194 -6.15 5.22 25.89
C ARG A 194 -5.34 6.17 25.00
N ILE A 195 -4.86 7.30 25.53
CA ILE A 195 -3.93 8.19 24.83
C ILE A 195 -2.57 7.51 24.67
N GLU A 196 -2.04 6.90 25.73
CA GLU A 196 -0.77 6.15 25.70
C GLU A 196 -0.79 5.00 24.67
N ASP A 197 -1.89 4.22 24.60
CA ASP A 197 -2.10 3.20 23.56
C ASP A 197 -1.97 3.80 22.14
N LEU A 198 -2.64 4.94 21.90
CA LEU A 198 -2.69 5.60 20.60
C LEU A 198 -1.36 6.24 20.21
N GLU A 199 -0.58 6.74 21.18
CA GLU A 199 0.78 7.21 20.96
C GLU A 199 1.73 6.07 20.56
N GLN A 200 1.61 4.90 21.20
CA GLN A 200 2.36 3.71 20.80
C GLN A 200 1.96 3.22 19.40
N GLU A 201 0.67 3.26 19.05
CA GLU A 201 0.17 2.92 17.71
C GLU A 201 0.69 3.89 16.65
N LYS A 202 0.63 5.21 16.92
CA LYS A 202 1.22 6.26 16.07
C LYS A 202 2.71 6.02 15.82
N ASN A 203 3.48 5.73 16.86
CA ASN A 203 4.93 5.52 16.75
C ASN A 203 5.28 4.26 15.92
N LYS A 204 4.48 3.19 16.04
CA LYS A 204 4.61 2.00 15.17
C LYS A 204 4.29 2.34 13.71
N LEU A 205 3.23 3.10 13.45
CA LEU A 205 2.86 3.53 12.10
C LEU A 205 3.92 4.45 11.47
N LEU A 206 4.55 5.35 12.23
CA LEU A 206 5.66 6.17 11.75
C LEU A 206 6.86 5.31 11.31
N SER A 207 7.24 4.31 12.11
CA SER A 207 8.29 3.32 11.74
C SER A 207 7.97 2.54 10.45
N VAL A 208 6.70 2.20 10.22
CA VAL A 208 6.26 1.56 8.96
C VAL A 208 6.30 2.53 7.78
N ILE A 209 5.96 3.81 7.99
CA ILE A 209 6.06 4.85 6.95
C ILE A 209 7.53 5.08 6.55
N ASP A 210 8.45 5.12 7.50
CA ASP A 210 9.86 5.37 7.21
C ASP A 210 10.52 4.18 6.48
N SER A 211 10.27 2.93 6.91
CA SER A 211 10.70 1.74 6.14
C SER A 211 10.04 1.65 4.75
N GLY A 212 8.79 2.10 4.61
CA GLY A 212 8.12 2.24 3.31
C GLY A 212 8.77 3.30 2.41
N ARG A 213 9.26 4.41 2.98
CA ARG A 213 10.02 5.45 2.25
C ARG A 213 11.37 4.91 1.78
N GLU A 214 12.09 4.18 2.63
CA GLU A 214 13.36 3.52 2.27
C GLU A 214 13.17 2.52 1.12
N SER A 215 12.13 1.67 1.20
CA SER A 215 11.78 0.73 0.14
C SER A 215 11.44 1.45 -1.18
N LYS A 216 10.67 2.55 -1.12
CA LYS A 216 10.35 3.37 -2.30
C LYS A 216 11.59 4.03 -2.91
N ALA A 217 12.54 4.48 -2.09
CA ALA A 217 13.80 5.04 -2.58
C ALA A 217 14.62 3.97 -3.34
N ALA A 218 14.81 2.79 -2.75
CA ALA A 218 15.51 1.68 -3.39
C ALA A 218 14.85 1.22 -4.71
N LEU A 219 13.52 1.21 -4.77
CA LEU A 219 12.77 0.92 -6.00
C LEU A 219 12.97 2.00 -7.08
N ASN A 220 12.96 3.29 -6.72
CA ASN A 220 13.24 4.38 -7.65
C ASN A 220 14.66 4.31 -8.22
N ASP A 221 15.66 4.02 -7.38
CA ASP A 221 17.05 3.85 -7.82
C ASP A 221 17.20 2.66 -8.78
N THR A 222 16.51 1.55 -8.48
CA THR A 222 16.45 0.38 -9.37
C THR A 222 15.81 0.72 -10.71
N LEU A 223 14.68 1.43 -10.69
CA LEU A 223 13.94 1.84 -11.89
C LEU A 223 14.76 2.80 -12.78
N GLU A 224 15.52 3.74 -12.20
CA GLU A 224 16.36 4.64 -13.01
C GLU A 224 17.59 3.91 -13.58
N ASN A 225 18.13 2.91 -12.87
CA ASN A 225 19.16 2.01 -13.42
C ASN A 225 18.63 1.18 -14.60
N GLU A 226 17.41 0.63 -14.49
CA GLU A 226 16.76 -0.07 -15.61
C GLU A 226 16.50 0.88 -16.79
N ARG A 227 16.00 2.10 -16.56
CA ARG A 227 15.82 3.12 -17.60
C ARG A 227 17.13 3.48 -18.29
N ASN A 228 18.22 3.65 -17.55
CA ASN A 228 19.54 3.90 -18.14
C ASN A 228 20.02 2.72 -19.00
N THR A 229 19.75 1.49 -18.56
CA THR A 229 20.05 0.28 -19.33
C THR A 229 19.24 0.23 -20.62
N VAL A 230 17.95 0.54 -20.58
CA VAL A 230 17.08 0.63 -21.77
C VAL A 230 17.58 1.71 -22.74
N ARG A 231 17.92 2.93 -22.27
CA ARG A 231 18.50 3.99 -23.11
C ARG A 231 19.79 3.55 -23.82
N SER A 232 20.63 2.74 -23.15
CA SER A 232 21.84 2.16 -23.77
C SER A 232 21.49 1.17 -24.87
N LEU A 233 20.57 0.23 -24.60
CA LEU A 233 20.12 -0.76 -25.57
C LEU A 233 19.40 -0.13 -26.78
N GLU A 234 18.62 0.93 -26.58
CA GLU A 234 18.01 1.70 -27.67
C GLU A 234 19.06 2.35 -28.58
N LYS A 235 20.16 2.86 -27.99
CA LYS A 235 21.30 3.43 -28.74
C LYS A 235 22.04 2.34 -29.53
N GLU A 236 22.36 1.21 -28.90
CA GLU A 236 22.97 0.05 -29.57
C GLU A 236 22.10 -0.46 -30.72
N LEU A 237 20.78 -0.58 -30.51
CA LEU A 237 19.84 -1.01 -31.56
C LEU A 237 19.78 -0.01 -32.73
N LYS A 238 19.87 1.29 -32.46
CA LYS A 238 19.95 2.34 -33.49
C LYS A 238 21.25 2.24 -34.31
N GLU A 239 22.37 1.98 -33.66
CA GLU A 239 23.68 1.77 -34.30
C GLU A 239 23.68 0.50 -35.17
N ILE A 240 23.19 -0.63 -34.65
CA ILE A 240 23.02 -1.88 -35.41
C ILE A 240 22.09 -1.68 -36.62
N LYS A 241 20.99 -0.94 -36.46
CA LYS A 241 20.06 -0.65 -37.57
C LYS A 241 20.70 0.19 -38.67
N GLN A 242 21.62 1.09 -38.32
CA GLN A 242 22.43 1.83 -39.28
C GLN A 242 23.42 0.89 -39.99
N GLU A 243 24.18 0.08 -39.26
CA GLU A 243 25.16 -0.87 -39.82
C GLU A 243 24.50 -1.87 -40.80
N VAL A 244 23.30 -2.37 -40.47
CA VAL A 244 22.50 -3.22 -41.37
C VAL A 244 22.08 -2.46 -42.63
N GLY A 245 21.75 -1.17 -42.52
CA GLY A 245 21.46 -0.31 -43.66
C GLY A 245 22.66 -0.14 -44.60
N GLU A 246 23.84 0.13 -44.03
CA GLU A 246 25.11 0.28 -44.76
C GLU A 246 25.52 -1.05 -45.43
N LYS A 247 25.44 -2.19 -44.72
CA LYS A 247 25.68 -3.52 -45.31
C LYS A 247 24.72 -3.85 -46.45
N ARG A 248 23.45 -3.41 -46.36
CA ARG A 248 22.46 -3.60 -47.45
C ARG A 248 22.82 -2.79 -48.69
N GLN A 249 23.30 -1.55 -48.53
CA GLN A 249 23.81 -0.74 -49.63
C GLN A 249 25.06 -1.37 -50.27
N LEU A 250 26.03 -1.84 -49.47
CA LEU A 250 27.22 -2.53 -49.95
C LEU A 250 26.89 -3.83 -50.72
N TYR A 251 25.90 -4.60 -50.24
CA TYR A 251 25.39 -5.77 -50.97
C TYR A 251 24.78 -5.37 -52.31
N GLU A 252 23.97 -4.30 -52.36
CA GLU A 252 23.36 -3.84 -53.61
C GLU A 252 24.40 -3.32 -54.62
N ILE A 253 25.44 -2.62 -54.15
CA ILE A 253 26.59 -2.22 -54.97
C ILE A 253 27.31 -3.47 -55.49
N SER A 254 27.59 -4.46 -54.64
CA SER A 254 28.28 -5.69 -55.04
C SER A 254 27.49 -6.48 -56.08
N MET A 255 26.16 -6.55 -55.95
CA MET A 255 25.29 -7.18 -56.94
C MET A 255 25.29 -6.43 -58.29
N LYS A 256 25.32 -5.09 -58.28
CA LYS A 256 25.47 -4.27 -59.50
C LYS A 256 26.83 -4.50 -60.17
N THR A 257 27.91 -4.54 -59.39
CA THR A 257 29.26 -4.87 -59.90
C THR A 257 29.28 -6.26 -60.53
N LEU A 258 28.75 -7.28 -59.85
CA LEU A 258 28.65 -8.66 -60.35
C LEU A 258 27.87 -8.74 -61.68
N SER A 259 26.78 -7.99 -61.81
CA SER A 259 26.03 -7.90 -63.07
C SER A 259 26.89 -7.30 -64.20
N SER A 260 27.61 -6.21 -63.91
CA SER A 260 28.50 -5.58 -64.91
C SER A 260 29.69 -6.47 -65.30
N GLU A 261 30.21 -7.29 -64.38
CA GLU A 261 31.26 -8.26 -64.70
C GLU A 261 30.70 -9.43 -65.52
N LYS A 262 29.49 -9.90 -65.23
CA LYS A 262 28.83 -10.94 -66.03
C LYS A 262 28.56 -10.48 -67.47
N GLU A 263 28.19 -9.21 -67.66
CA GLU A 263 28.05 -8.58 -68.98
C GLU A 263 29.40 -8.48 -69.71
N LYS A 264 30.47 -8.01 -69.02
CA LYS A 264 31.83 -8.01 -69.57
C LYS A 264 32.30 -9.41 -69.95
N ASN A 265 32.01 -10.42 -69.12
CA ASN A 265 32.41 -11.80 -69.38
C ASN A 265 31.67 -12.34 -70.61
N SER A 266 30.36 -12.07 -70.74
CA SER A 266 29.59 -12.42 -71.93
C SER A 266 30.12 -11.72 -73.20
N SER A 267 30.60 -10.48 -73.09
CA SER A 267 31.28 -9.77 -74.18
C SER A 267 32.66 -10.35 -74.51
N LEU A 268 33.39 -10.88 -73.52
CA LEU A 268 34.66 -11.57 -73.73
C LEU A 268 34.44 -12.93 -74.37
N ASP A 269 33.46 -13.71 -73.90
CA ASP A 269 33.08 -15.01 -74.47
C ASP A 269 32.70 -14.87 -75.96
N ALA A 270 31.91 -13.84 -76.31
CA ALA A 270 31.59 -13.52 -77.70
C ALA A 270 32.84 -13.18 -78.54
N LYS A 271 33.80 -12.44 -77.96
CA LYS A 271 35.05 -12.06 -78.64
C LYS A 271 36.04 -13.22 -78.77
N VAL A 272 36.07 -14.13 -77.79
CA VAL A 272 36.80 -15.40 -77.89
C VAL A 272 36.20 -16.26 -79.00
N MET A 273 34.88 -16.35 -79.10
CA MET A 273 34.20 -17.08 -80.17
C MET A 273 34.49 -16.48 -81.55
N GLU A 274 34.47 -15.15 -81.70
CA GLU A 274 34.87 -14.45 -82.93
C GLU A 274 36.33 -14.74 -83.32
N LEU A 275 37.27 -14.59 -82.38
CA LEU A 275 38.68 -14.91 -82.61
C LEU A 275 38.91 -16.39 -82.93
N THR A 276 38.13 -17.30 -82.34
CA THR A 276 38.20 -18.74 -82.69
C THR A 276 37.77 -18.97 -84.14
N MET A 277 36.66 -18.34 -84.59
CA MET A 277 36.23 -18.43 -85.98
C MET A 277 37.22 -17.80 -86.97
N GLN A 278 37.88 -16.70 -86.59
CA GLN A 278 38.95 -16.10 -87.40
C GLN A 278 40.16 -17.05 -87.51
N LEU A 279 40.59 -17.66 -86.40
CA LEU A 279 41.68 -18.63 -86.38
C LEU A 279 41.38 -19.87 -87.24
N GLU A 280 40.16 -20.42 -87.17
CA GLU A 280 39.74 -21.54 -88.04
C GLU A 280 39.77 -21.16 -89.53
N ALA A 281 39.35 -19.95 -89.88
CA ALA A 281 39.41 -19.43 -91.25
C ALA A 281 40.85 -19.22 -91.73
N GLU A 282 41.73 -18.71 -90.87
CA GLU A 282 43.17 -18.56 -91.16
C GLU A 282 43.86 -19.92 -91.32
N GLN A 283 43.60 -20.89 -90.43
CA GLN A 283 44.11 -22.25 -90.56
C GLN A 283 43.70 -22.90 -91.88
N LYS A 284 42.45 -22.70 -92.31
CA LYS A 284 41.98 -23.20 -93.60
C LYS A 284 42.72 -22.54 -94.78
N THR A 285 42.95 -21.23 -94.75
CA THR A 285 43.73 -20.56 -95.81
C THR A 285 45.20 -20.97 -95.80
N VAL A 286 45.79 -21.26 -94.64
CA VAL A 286 47.15 -21.85 -94.56
C VAL A 286 47.16 -23.25 -95.20
N GLN A 287 46.18 -24.10 -94.89
CA GLN A 287 46.08 -25.44 -95.49
C GLN A 287 45.89 -25.39 -97.04
N GLU A 288 45.12 -24.42 -97.54
CA GLU A 288 44.99 -24.14 -98.97
C GLU A 288 46.32 -23.64 -99.58
N GLN A 289 47.07 -22.81 -98.87
CA GLN A 289 48.42 -22.36 -99.28
C GLN A 289 49.43 -23.52 -99.30
N GLU A 290 49.45 -24.40 -98.31
CA GLU A 290 50.29 -25.61 -98.28
C GLU A 290 49.99 -26.54 -99.47
N SER A 291 48.71 -26.72 -99.82
CA SER A 291 48.32 -27.46 -101.02
C SER A 291 48.79 -26.78 -102.32
N THR A 292 48.87 -25.45 -102.32
CA THR A 292 49.37 -24.67 -103.46
C THR A 292 50.90 -24.72 -103.57
N ILE A 293 51.62 -24.71 -102.43
CA ILE A 293 53.08 -24.86 -102.38
C ILE A 293 53.48 -26.24 -102.88
N THR A 294 52.84 -27.31 -102.39
CA THR A 294 53.12 -28.68 -102.85
C THR A 294 52.87 -28.86 -104.35
N MET A 295 51.80 -28.28 -104.91
CA MET A 295 51.61 -28.23 -106.38
C MET A 295 52.74 -27.48 -107.10
N ARG A 296 53.24 -26.37 -106.55
CA ARG A 296 54.37 -25.61 -107.11
C ARG A 296 55.68 -26.39 -107.02
N ASP A 297 55.94 -27.12 -105.95
CA ASP A 297 57.14 -27.94 -105.79
C ASP A 297 57.17 -29.11 -106.80
N CYS A 298 56.01 -29.71 -107.10
CA CYS A 298 55.88 -30.66 -108.22
C CYS A 298 56.20 -30.01 -109.58
N ALA A 299 55.73 -28.77 -109.81
CA ALA A 299 56.02 -28.03 -111.04
C ALA A 299 57.52 -27.64 -111.15
N ILE A 300 58.14 -27.19 -110.05
CA ILE A 300 59.57 -26.88 -109.97
C ILE A 300 60.41 -28.13 -110.23
N SER A 301 60.02 -29.28 -109.68
CA SER A 301 60.70 -30.56 -109.93
C SER A 301 60.64 -30.93 -111.43
N SER A 302 59.48 -30.74 -112.05
CA SER A 302 59.31 -30.94 -113.50
C SER A 302 60.16 -29.97 -114.33
N LEU A 303 60.29 -28.70 -113.90
CA LEU A 303 61.14 -27.70 -114.55
C LEU A 303 62.63 -28.03 -114.40
N LYS A 304 63.09 -28.53 -113.25
CA LYS A 304 64.47 -29.02 -113.07
C LYS A 304 64.81 -30.18 -114.00
N ASP A 305 63.87 -31.09 -114.25
CA ASP A 305 64.04 -32.16 -115.25
C ASP A 305 64.18 -31.61 -116.68
N TYR A 306 63.46 -30.53 -117.02
CA TYR A 306 63.63 -29.84 -118.32
C TYR A 306 64.95 -29.08 -118.40
N GLU A 307 65.36 -28.40 -117.33
CA GLU A 307 66.66 -27.71 -117.23
C GLU A 307 67.83 -28.70 -117.38
N TYR A 308 67.78 -29.84 -116.69
CA TYR A 308 68.79 -30.89 -116.81
C TYR A 308 68.88 -31.45 -118.24
N LYS A 309 67.74 -31.67 -118.92
CA LYS A 309 67.71 -32.08 -120.33
C LYS A 309 68.30 -31.00 -121.25
N ALA A 310 68.01 -29.73 -120.99
CA ALA A 310 68.56 -28.62 -121.77
C ALA A 310 70.08 -28.46 -121.57
N LEU A 311 70.55 -28.54 -120.33
CA LEU A 311 71.99 -28.52 -120.01
C LEU A 311 72.74 -29.67 -120.68
N LYS A 312 72.17 -30.89 -120.66
CA LYS A 312 72.76 -32.04 -121.37
C LYS A 312 72.84 -31.81 -122.89
N LEU A 313 71.81 -31.23 -123.51
CA LEU A 313 71.85 -30.86 -124.94
C LEU A 313 72.91 -29.77 -125.23
N VAL A 314 73.08 -28.80 -124.32
CA VAL A 314 74.14 -27.78 -124.43
C VAL A 314 75.53 -28.42 -124.32
N GLU A 315 75.72 -29.40 -123.44
CA GLU A 315 76.99 -30.12 -123.30
C GLU A 315 77.31 -31.02 -124.52
N GLU A 316 76.29 -31.68 -125.08
CA GLU A 316 76.39 -32.40 -126.37
C GLU A 316 76.74 -31.44 -127.54
N LEU A 317 76.16 -30.23 -127.57
CA LEU A 317 76.51 -29.20 -128.55
C LEU A 317 77.94 -28.69 -128.36
N ARG A 318 78.38 -28.48 -127.11
CA ARG A 318 79.73 -28.00 -126.78
C ARG A 318 80.81 -29.02 -127.19
N SER A 319 80.53 -30.31 -126.99
CA SER A 319 81.40 -31.39 -127.48
C SER A 319 81.54 -31.38 -129.01
N LYS A 320 80.47 -31.03 -129.74
CA LYS A 320 80.52 -30.82 -131.20
C LYS A 320 81.20 -29.52 -131.62
N GLU A 321 81.14 -28.47 -130.82
CA GLU A 321 81.94 -27.25 -131.05
C GLU A 321 83.44 -27.52 -130.89
N GLU A 322 83.84 -28.36 -129.93
CA GLU A 322 85.23 -28.80 -129.79
C GLU A 322 85.69 -29.65 -131.00
N GLU A 323 84.84 -30.55 -131.50
CA GLU A 323 85.09 -31.31 -132.75
C GLU A 323 85.30 -30.38 -133.96
N ILE A 324 84.51 -29.30 -134.07
CA ILE A 324 84.67 -28.26 -135.11
C ILE A 324 85.96 -27.43 -134.91
N LEU A 325 86.36 -27.15 -133.67
CA LEU A 325 87.61 -26.46 -133.34
C LEU A 325 88.84 -27.29 -133.71
N GLU A 326 88.77 -28.62 -133.58
CA GLU A 326 89.83 -29.53 -133.98
C GLU A 326 89.94 -29.65 -135.51
N LEU A 327 88.81 -29.61 -136.23
CA LEU A 327 88.79 -29.46 -137.69
C LEU A 327 89.42 -28.14 -138.17
N ARG A 328 89.18 -27.01 -137.47
CA ARG A 328 89.78 -25.71 -137.84
C ARG A 328 91.30 -25.68 -137.71
N LYS A 329 91.88 -26.39 -136.72
CA LYS A 329 93.35 -26.52 -136.61
C LYS A 329 93.96 -27.25 -137.83
N ASN A 330 93.21 -28.14 -138.46
CA ASN A 330 93.65 -28.81 -139.70
C ASN A 330 93.51 -27.90 -140.94
N ASP A 331 92.62 -26.91 -140.95
CA ASP A 331 92.54 -25.90 -142.02
C ASP A 331 93.62 -24.82 -141.93
N GLU A 332 94.06 -24.45 -140.72
CA GLU A 332 95.18 -23.50 -140.55
C GLU A 332 96.53 -24.10 -140.98
N SER A 333 96.63 -25.42 -141.10
CA SER A 333 97.70 -26.13 -141.82
C SER A 333 97.80 -25.71 -143.31
N ASN A 334 96.67 -25.39 -143.95
CA ASN A 334 96.61 -25.10 -145.39
C ASN A 334 96.79 -23.62 -145.75
N LYS A 335 96.63 -22.70 -144.79
CA LYS A 335 96.65 -21.25 -145.05
C LYS A 335 98.07 -20.66 -145.15
N ALA A 336 99.06 -21.29 -144.54
CA ALA A 336 100.46 -20.83 -144.53
C ALA A 336 101.16 -20.92 -145.90
N VAL A 337 100.67 -21.74 -146.83
CA VAL A 337 101.28 -21.95 -148.15
C VAL A 337 100.94 -20.83 -149.16
N LEU A 338 99.87 -20.07 -148.92
CA LEU A 338 99.32 -19.06 -149.86
C LEU A 338 99.89 -17.64 -149.70
N ALA A 339 100.73 -17.37 -148.69
CA ALA A 339 101.30 -16.05 -148.44
C ALA A 339 102.67 -15.79 -149.14
N SER A 340 103.06 -16.63 -150.11
CA SER A 340 104.34 -16.52 -150.83
C SER A 340 104.32 -15.59 -152.06
N THR A 341 103.16 -15.04 -152.44
CA THR A 341 102.93 -14.54 -153.81
C THR A 341 102.14 -13.22 -153.93
N ASN A 342 102.29 -12.26 -153.00
CA ASN A 342 101.92 -10.84 -153.19
C ASN A 342 102.65 -9.93 -152.16
N LYS A 343 103.96 -9.66 -152.28
CA LYS A 343 104.64 -8.77 -153.24
C LYS A 343 104.33 -7.26 -153.06
N LYS A 344 105.13 -6.63 -152.18
CA LYS A 344 105.82 -5.33 -152.37
C LYS A 344 105.13 -4.25 -153.24
N LEU A 345 104.33 -3.38 -152.59
CA LEU A 345 104.00 -1.98 -152.97
C LEU A 345 102.91 -1.51 -151.97
N SER A 346 103.05 -0.42 -151.20
CA SER A 346 104.21 0.41 -150.84
C SER A 346 103.97 1.02 -149.46
N GLU A 347 105.05 1.27 -148.71
CA GLU A 347 105.04 2.18 -147.55
C GLU A 347 104.76 3.63 -148.01
N VAL A 348 104.18 4.46 -147.13
CA VAL A 348 104.40 5.93 -146.96
C VAL A 348 103.27 6.55 -146.12
N GLU A 349 103.65 7.24 -145.02
CA GLU A 349 102.97 8.36 -144.30
C GLU A 349 101.51 8.18 -143.76
N GLU A 350 101.07 8.77 -142.62
CA GLU A 350 101.74 9.38 -141.46
C GLU A 350 100.74 9.49 -140.27
N GLU A 351 101.29 9.54 -139.05
CA GLU A 351 100.85 10.22 -137.80
C GLU A 351 99.38 10.34 -137.27
N ASN A 352 99.35 10.59 -135.94
CA ASN A 352 98.27 11.14 -135.09
C ASN A 352 97.13 10.18 -134.64
N LYS A 353 96.81 10.05 -133.33
CA LYS A 353 97.40 10.67 -132.11
C LYS A 353 97.04 9.89 -130.83
N HIS A 354 97.84 10.11 -129.77
CA HIS A 354 97.58 9.76 -128.35
C HIS A 354 96.19 10.24 -127.85
N THR A 355 95.61 9.78 -126.71
CA THR A 355 96.16 9.29 -125.41
C THR A 355 95.10 8.30 -124.79
N ALA A 356 95.18 7.60 -123.64
CA ALA A 356 96.06 7.64 -122.47
C ALA A 356 96.12 6.31 -121.65
N GLU A 357 96.65 6.44 -120.43
CA GLU A 357 96.84 5.50 -119.31
C GLU A 357 95.57 4.79 -118.79
N PHE A 358 95.56 3.56 -118.24
CA PHE A 358 96.54 2.49 -117.95
C PHE A 358 97.69 2.70 -116.92
N LYS A 359 97.72 1.80 -115.91
CA LYS A 359 98.77 1.49 -114.89
C LYS A 359 99.05 2.52 -113.77
N GLN A 360 98.69 2.13 -112.54
CA GLN A 360 99.65 1.55 -111.57
C GLN A 360 98.85 0.66 -110.57
N GLN A 361 99.00 -0.67 -110.61
CA GLN A 361 99.94 -1.48 -109.81
C GLN A 361 99.87 -1.20 -108.30
N VAL A 362 99.35 -2.13 -107.47
CA VAL A 362 100.02 -3.38 -107.00
C VAL A 362 101.16 -3.10 -106.01
N ALA A 363 100.82 -3.18 -104.72
CA ALA A 363 101.68 -3.57 -103.59
C ALA A 363 100.75 -3.88 -102.41
N SER A 364 100.38 -5.15 -102.22
CA SER A 364 100.95 -6.04 -101.20
C SER A 364 100.50 -5.76 -99.76
N LEU A 365 99.80 -6.74 -99.20
CA LEU A 365 99.61 -6.95 -97.76
C LEU A 365 100.88 -6.65 -96.95
N THR A 366 100.74 -6.04 -95.75
CA THR A 366 101.10 -6.67 -94.46
C THR A 366 100.99 -5.70 -93.26
N LEU A 367 100.15 -6.06 -92.27
CA LEU A 367 100.18 -5.67 -90.83
C LEU A 367 100.28 -4.18 -90.42
N SER A 368 99.15 -3.58 -89.99
CA SER A 368 98.80 -3.46 -88.54
C SER A 368 97.72 -2.42 -88.22
N LEU A 369 96.66 -2.87 -87.57
CA LEU A 369 96.10 -2.32 -86.33
C LEU A 369 96.05 -0.77 -86.13
N LYS A 370 94.89 -0.15 -86.40
CA LYS A 370 94.15 0.83 -85.54
C LYS A 370 92.82 1.22 -86.21
N GLU A 371 91.70 0.87 -85.58
CA GLU A 371 90.73 1.78 -84.90
C GLU A 371 89.82 2.55 -85.90
N CYS A 372 88.53 2.22 -86.04
CA CYS A 372 87.41 2.44 -85.11
C CYS A 372 86.98 3.91 -84.90
N GLU A 373 86.66 4.67 -85.97
CA GLU A 373 86.24 6.07 -85.80
C GLU A 373 85.32 6.63 -86.92
N SER A 374 84.13 6.04 -87.13
CA SER A 374 83.09 6.62 -88.04
C SER A 374 81.66 6.15 -87.75
N LYS A 375 81.26 6.05 -86.47
CA LYS A 375 79.88 5.74 -86.04
C LYS A 375 79.49 6.42 -84.71
N PHE A 376 79.72 7.72 -84.58
CA PHE A 376 79.31 8.47 -83.37
C PHE A 376 78.78 9.88 -83.63
N GLU A 377 77.99 10.02 -84.69
CA GLU A 377 77.20 11.23 -84.98
C GLU A 377 75.90 11.26 -84.13
N THR A 378 76.06 11.07 -82.81
CA THR A 378 74.95 10.99 -81.83
C THR A 378 75.38 11.30 -80.39
N VAL A 379 76.45 12.09 -80.20
CA VAL A 379 76.94 12.52 -78.86
C VAL A 379 77.11 14.05 -78.73
N THR A 380 77.22 14.79 -79.84
CA THR A 380 77.37 16.26 -79.83
C THR A 380 76.14 16.99 -79.28
N GLU A 381 74.93 16.43 -79.47
CA GLU A 381 73.68 17.04 -78.97
C GLU A 381 73.42 16.83 -77.47
N MET A 382 74.21 15.97 -76.79
CA MET A 382 74.11 15.76 -75.35
C MET A 382 74.99 16.69 -74.50
N TYR A 383 75.89 17.49 -75.11
CA TYR A 383 76.83 18.34 -74.36
C TYR A 383 76.27 19.73 -74.04
N ASP A 384 75.41 20.30 -74.90
CA ASP A 384 74.85 21.64 -74.69
C ASP A 384 73.62 21.68 -73.75
N ALA A 385 72.94 20.54 -73.54
CA ALA A 385 71.84 20.44 -72.58
C ALA A 385 72.33 20.59 -71.12
N THR A 386 73.40 19.89 -70.76
CA THR A 386 73.99 19.85 -69.40
C THR A 386 74.60 21.19 -68.96
N LYS A 387 74.80 22.12 -69.91
CA LYS A 387 75.36 23.45 -69.65
C LYS A 387 74.31 24.45 -69.15
N MET A 388 73.01 24.26 -69.44
CA MET A 388 71.94 25.12 -68.91
C MET A 388 71.49 24.71 -67.50
N GLU A 389 71.50 23.42 -67.16
CA GLU A 389 71.11 22.95 -65.82
C GLU A 389 72.04 23.48 -64.71
N LEU A 390 73.34 23.65 -65.00
CA LEU A 390 74.31 24.21 -64.06
C LEU A 390 74.18 25.71 -63.77
N GLN A 391 73.46 26.48 -64.59
CA GLN A 391 73.17 27.88 -64.29
C GLN A 391 71.95 28.01 -63.36
N THR A 392 70.92 27.20 -63.58
CA THR A 392 69.70 27.17 -62.73
C THR A 392 70.00 26.82 -61.27
N VAL A 393 71.00 25.96 -61.03
CA VAL A 393 71.46 25.59 -59.66
C VAL A 393 72.24 26.72 -58.99
N ARG A 394 72.90 27.60 -59.73
CA ARG A 394 73.61 28.77 -59.17
C ARG A 394 72.61 29.82 -58.68
N ASP A 395 71.61 30.14 -59.51
CA ASP A 395 70.60 31.16 -59.20
C ASP A 395 69.70 30.75 -58.01
N ALA A 396 69.44 29.45 -57.85
CA ALA A 396 68.71 28.91 -56.69
C ALA A 396 69.48 29.01 -55.37
N ASN A 397 70.82 29.02 -55.41
CA ASN A 397 71.66 29.04 -54.21
C ASN A 397 71.85 30.46 -53.64
N GLU A 398 71.82 31.49 -54.50
CA GLU A 398 71.84 32.90 -54.08
C GLU A 398 70.52 33.32 -53.39
N ALA A 399 69.38 32.73 -53.77
CA ALA A 399 68.10 32.94 -53.08
C ALA A 399 68.16 32.45 -51.62
N LEU A 400 68.73 31.26 -51.37
CA LEU A 400 68.83 30.65 -50.03
C LEU A 400 69.78 31.38 -49.07
N GLN A 401 70.72 32.19 -49.57
CA GLN A 401 71.56 33.04 -48.73
C GLN A 401 70.85 34.32 -48.26
N LYS A 402 69.82 34.79 -48.98
CA LYS A 402 69.06 35.97 -48.60
C LYS A 402 68.12 35.69 -47.42
N ASP A 403 67.35 34.62 -47.50
CA ASP A 403 66.37 34.24 -46.46
C ASP A 403 67.04 33.91 -45.10
N ASN A 404 68.28 33.40 -45.13
CA ASN A 404 69.09 33.17 -43.91
C ASN A 404 69.54 34.45 -43.19
N SER A 405 69.51 35.61 -43.86
CA SER A 405 69.90 36.89 -43.23
C SER A 405 68.74 37.53 -42.46
N ASP A 406 67.52 37.45 -43.00
CA ASP A 406 66.31 37.99 -42.35
C ASP A 406 65.90 37.17 -41.11
N LEU A 407 66.14 35.85 -41.12
CA LEU A 407 65.95 34.96 -39.96
C LEU A 407 66.81 35.34 -38.74
N LYS A 408 67.94 36.03 -38.94
CA LYS A 408 68.85 36.43 -37.86
C LYS A 408 68.44 37.74 -37.18
N ALA A 409 67.73 38.63 -37.88
CA ALA A 409 67.22 39.88 -37.32
C ALA A 409 65.99 39.68 -36.40
N SER A 410 65.26 38.58 -36.55
CA SER A 410 64.10 38.25 -35.71
C SER A 410 64.45 37.77 -34.28
N TYR A 411 65.74 37.53 -33.98
CA TYR A 411 66.17 36.84 -32.75
C TYR A 411 66.59 37.76 -31.58
N GLU A 412 66.62 39.09 -31.79
CA GLU A 412 67.15 40.05 -30.79
C GLU A 412 66.09 40.87 -30.02
N SER A 413 64.79 40.53 -30.12
CA SER A 413 63.72 41.11 -29.29
C SER A 413 63.44 40.32 -27.99
N SER A 414 64.50 39.94 -27.28
CA SER A 414 64.47 39.09 -26.07
C SER A 414 63.96 39.81 -24.82
N SER A 415 62.68 40.18 -24.84
CA SER A 415 61.94 40.70 -23.67
C SER A 415 60.48 40.20 -23.63
N HIS A 416 59.89 39.86 -24.78
CA HIS A 416 58.54 39.26 -24.82
C HIS A 416 58.54 37.76 -24.47
N ALA A 417 59.66 37.07 -24.72
CA ALA A 417 59.77 35.62 -24.54
C ALA A 417 59.62 35.14 -23.08
N GLN A 418 60.07 35.90 -22.08
CA GLN A 418 59.92 35.49 -20.66
C GLN A 418 58.46 35.50 -20.20
N ASN A 419 57.67 36.51 -20.57
CA ASN A 419 56.24 36.58 -20.22
C ASN A 419 55.39 35.55 -21.00
N LEU A 420 55.85 35.14 -22.18
CA LEU A 420 55.26 34.00 -22.90
C LEU A 420 55.62 32.67 -22.24
N LEU A 421 56.88 32.46 -21.86
CA LEU A 421 57.32 31.24 -21.19
C LEU A 421 56.58 31.01 -19.86
N GLU A 422 56.28 32.07 -19.10
CA GLU A 422 55.52 31.96 -17.84
C GLU A 422 54.05 31.60 -18.10
N LYS A 423 53.41 32.20 -19.13
CA LYS A 423 52.07 31.79 -19.56
C LYS A 423 52.02 30.38 -20.15
N GLU A 424 53.04 29.97 -20.90
CA GLU A 424 53.19 28.61 -21.42
C GLU A 424 53.48 27.61 -20.30
N MET A 425 54.18 28.00 -19.24
CA MET A 425 54.38 27.17 -18.05
C MET A 425 53.07 26.98 -17.26
N GLU A 426 52.24 28.01 -17.14
CA GLU A 426 50.92 27.89 -16.51
C GLU A 426 49.92 27.11 -17.39
N ALA A 427 49.96 27.33 -18.72
CA ALA A 427 49.19 26.55 -19.67
C ALA A 427 49.63 25.08 -19.71
N THR A 428 50.93 24.78 -19.60
CA THR A 428 51.43 23.39 -19.54
C THR A 428 51.13 22.73 -18.21
N LYS A 429 51.04 23.44 -17.07
CA LYS A 429 50.44 22.89 -15.83
C LYS A 429 48.97 22.54 -16.03
N CYS A 430 48.19 23.42 -16.68
CA CYS A 430 46.78 23.18 -16.97
C CYS A 430 46.60 21.96 -17.89
N LEU A 431 47.36 21.91 -19.00
CA LEU A 431 47.43 20.77 -19.90
C LEU A 431 47.96 19.51 -19.21
N HIS A 432 48.88 19.61 -18.24
CA HIS A 432 49.36 18.44 -17.49
C HIS A 432 48.27 17.88 -16.58
N ASN A 433 47.46 18.74 -15.95
CA ASN A 433 46.27 18.31 -15.21
C ASN A 433 45.20 17.71 -16.14
N GLU A 434 44.93 18.33 -17.30
CA GLU A 434 44.03 17.73 -18.30
C GLU A 434 44.56 16.40 -18.82
N ILE A 435 45.86 16.29 -19.12
CA ILE A 435 46.52 15.03 -19.51
C ILE A 435 46.45 14.00 -18.37
N SER A 436 46.53 14.41 -17.11
CA SER A 436 46.37 13.52 -15.95
C SER A 436 44.92 13.00 -15.84
N ILE A 437 43.93 13.88 -15.99
CA ILE A 437 42.50 13.53 -16.01
C ILE A 437 42.16 12.66 -17.24
N LEU A 438 42.70 12.99 -18.41
CA LEU A 438 42.56 12.21 -19.64
C LEU A 438 43.28 10.87 -19.55
N ASN A 439 44.42 10.76 -18.87
CA ASN A 439 45.09 9.49 -18.61
C ASN A 439 44.32 8.63 -17.59
N GLY A 440 43.72 9.23 -16.56
CA GLY A 440 42.80 8.54 -15.66
C GLY A 440 41.55 8.03 -16.39
N SER A 441 40.97 8.88 -17.24
CA SER A 441 39.82 8.55 -18.10
C SER A 441 40.18 7.49 -19.14
N LEU A 442 41.37 7.55 -19.72
CA LEU A 442 41.91 6.56 -20.67
C LEU A 442 42.23 5.23 -19.97
N LYS A 443 42.65 5.26 -18.71
CA LYS A 443 42.83 4.03 -17.90
C LYS A 443 41.48 3.37 -17.62
N ALA A 444 40.48 4.15 -17.19
CA ALA A 444 39.11 3.66 -17.01
C ALA A 444 38.49 3.17 -18.34
N ALA A 445 38.75 3.86 -19.45
CA ALA A 445 38.34 3.44 -20.80
C ALA A 445 39.05 2.15 -21.24
N LYS A 446 40.32 1.95 -20.88
CA LYS A 446 41.05 0.70 -21.14
C LYS A 446 40.54 -0.45 -20.28
N GLU A 447 40.23 -0.21 -19.01
CA GLU A 447 39.67 -1.20 -18.08
C GLU A 447 38.23 -1.61 -18.45
N THR A 448 37.41 -0.65 -18.90
CA THR A 448 36.09 -0.96 -19.47
C THR A 448 36.20 -1.65 -20.82
N ASN A 449 37.15 -1.26 -21.68
CA ASN A 449 37.38 -1.94 -22.96
C ASN A 449 37.92 -3.37 -22.78
N THR A 450 38.74 -3.68 -21.77
CA THR A 450 39.14 -5.07 -21.49
C THR A 450 38.00 -5.90 -20.89
N GLN A 451 37.10 -5.29 -20.08
CA GLN A 451 35.88 -5.95 -19.63
C GLN A 451 34.90 -6.22 -20.80
N LEU A 452 34.73 -5.25 -21.71
CA LEU A 452 33.94 -5.41 -22.93
C LEU A 452 34.56 -6.45 -23.87
N GLN A 453 35.88 -6.47 -24.03
CA GLN A 453 36.57 -7.50 -24.81
C GLN A 453 36.36 -8.89 -24.20
N HIS A 454 36.51 -9.06 -22.88
CA HIS A 454 36.23 -10.34 -22.22
C HIS A 454 34.75 -10.76 -22.39
N THR A 455 33.81 -9.82 -22.32
CA THR A 455 32.39 -10.08 -22.59
C THR A 455 32.13 -10.42 -24.07
N LEU A 456 32.87 -9.80 -24.98
CA LEU A 456 32.82 -10.06 -26.42
C LEU A 456 33.39 -11.44 -26.72
N ASP A 457 34.52 -11.81 -26.14
CA ASP A 457 35.15 -13.13 -26.29
C ASP A 457 34.24 -14.25 -25.73
N GLN A 458 33.56 -14.00 -24.59
CA GLN A 458 32.51 -14.88 -24.09
C GLN A 458 31.33 -15.00 -25.06
N LYS A 459 30.84 -13.88 -25.62
CA LYS A 459 29.76 -13.88 -26.62
C LYS A 459 30.20 -14.59 -27.91
N ILE A 460 31.43 -14.40 -28.38
CA ILE A 460 32.02 -15.07 -29.55
C ILE A 460 32.10 -16.58 -29.27
N THR A 461 32.54 -17.00 -28.09
CA THR A 461 32.57 -18.43 -27.70
C THR A 461 31.16 -19.04 -27.72
N ILE A 462 30.15 -18.31 -27.24
CA ILE A 462 28.74 -18.74 -27.29
C ILE A 462 28.20 -18.77 -28.72
N VAL A 463 28.58 -17.81 -29.58
CA VAL A 463 28.19 -17.78 -30.99
C VAL A 463 28.85 -18.93 -31.75
N GLN A 464 30.15 -19.17 -31.57
CA GLN A 464 30.85 -20.32 -32.16
C GLN A 464 30.27 -21.66 -31.70
N ALA A 465 29.89 -21.79 -30.43
CA ALA A 465 29.17 -22.97 -29.95
C ALA A 465 27.82 -23.16 -30.66
N LYS A 466 27.06 -22.07 -30.89
CA LYS A 466 25.81 -22.10 -31.66
C LYS A 466 26.03 -22.37 -33.15
N GLU A 467 27.08 -21.83 -33.75
CA GLU A 467 27.46 -22.09 -35.14
C GLU A 467 27.89 -23.54 -35.33
N ASN A 468 28.62 -24.13 -34.38
CA ASN A 468 28.94 -25.55 -34.39
C ASN A 468 27.68 -26.41 -34.25
N MET A 469 26.76 -26.10 -33.33
CA MET A 469 25.46 -26.78 -33.25
C MET A 469 24.61 -26.60 -34.53
N LEU A 470 24.69 -25.44 -35.17
CA LEU A 470 24.00 -25.17 -36.43
C LEU A 470 24.65 -25.95 -37.60
N ALA A 471 25.97 -26.04 -37.65
CA ALA A 471 26.70 -26.83 -38.63
C ALA A 471 26.46 -28.34 -38.44
N GLU A 472 26.41 -28.83 -37.20
CA GLU A 472 26.02 -30.21 -36.88
C GLU A 472 24.57 -30.49 -37.31
N SER A 473 23.62 -29.61 -37.00
CA SER A 473 22.22 -29.78 -37.41
C SER A 473 22.03 -29.64 -38.93
N THR A 474 22.80 -28.78 -39.60
CA THR A 474 22.81 -28.63 -41.07
C THR A 474 23.41 -29.86 -41.73
N SER A 475 24.57 -30.36 -41.26
CA SER A 475 25.17 -31.62 -41.72
C SER A 475 24.23 -32.82 -41.51
N ARG A 476 23.51 -32.84 -40.39
CA ARG A 476 22.47 -33.86 -40.11
C ARG A 476 21.27 -33.72 -41.04
N ALA A 477 20.84 -32.49 -41.35
CA ALA A 477 19.79 -32.22 -42.32
C ALA A 477 20.21 -32.58 -43.76
N GLU A 478 21.43 -32.27 -44.17
CA GLU A 478 22.01 -32.67 -45.47
C GLU A 478 22.17 -34.19 -45.56
N SER A 479 22.56 -34.86 -44.48
CA SER A 479 22.62 -36.32 -44.40
C SER A 479 21.23 -36.95 -44.53
N LEU A 480 20.23 -36.40 -43.84
CA LEU A 480 18.83 -36.82 -43.98
C LEU A 480 18.28 -36.52 -45.38
N GLN A 481 18.66 -35.39 -45.98
CA GLN A 481 18.23 -35.02 -47.33
C GLN A 481 18.90 -35.90 -48.40
N LYS A 482 20.17 -36.30 -48.22
CA LYS A 482 20.81 -37.35 -49.02
C LYS A 482 20.09 -38.68 -48.87
N GLN A 483 19.73 -39.09 -47.65
CA GLN A 483 18.92 -40.29 -47.44
C GLN A 483 17.54 -40.18 -48.10
N VAL A 484 16.89 -39.01 -48.10
CA VAL A 484 15.61 -38.78 -48.78
C VAL A 484 15.74 -38.82 -50.31
N GLU A 485 16.78 -38.22 -50.89
CA GLU A 485 17.03 -38.32 -52.34
C GLU A 485 17.48 -39.73 -52.76
N GLU A 486 18.21 -40.45 -51.92
CA GLU A 486 18.55 -41.86 -52.13
C GLU A 486 17.31 -42.76 -51.99
N MET A 487 16.42 -42.51 -51.03
CA MET A 487 15.11 -43.16 -50.96
C MET A 487 14.23 -42.84 -52.17
N LYS A 488 14.21 -41.60 -52.68
CA LYS A 488 13.52 -41.24 -53.93
C LYS A 488 14.12 -41.94 -55.14
N LYS A 489 15.45 -42.03 -55.22
CA LYS A 489 16.16 -42.75 -56.28
C LYS A 489 15.80 -44.24 -56.24
N ASN A 490 15.87 -44.86 -55.07
CA ASN A 490 15.47 -46.26 -54.87
C ASN A 490 13.98 -46.48 -55.14
N MET A 491 13.10 -45.52 -54.81
CA MET A 491 11.66 -45.58 -55.10
C MET A 491 11.37 -45.42 -56.60
N ASN A 492 12.13 -44.60 -57.32
CA ASN A 492 12.05 -44.49 -58.78
C ASN A 492 12.62 -45.73 -59.48
N GLU A 493 13.71 -46.30 -58.97
CA GLU A 493 14.27 -47.58 -59.44
C GLU A 493 13.29 -48.74 -59.16
N LEU A 494 12.64 -48.77 -57.99
CA LEU A 494 11.55 -49.70 -57.68
C LEU A 494 10.32 -49.46 -58.55
N SER A 495 10.00 -48.22 -58.92
CA SER A 495 8.91 -47.90 -59.86
C SER A 495 9.22 -48.40 -61.28
N LEU A 496 10.48 -48.33 -61.72
CA LEU A 496 10.94 -48.92 -62.98
C LEU A 496 10.92 -50.45 -62.93
N VAL A 497 11.41 -51.06 -61.84
CA VAL A 497 11.39 -52.51 -61.63
C VAL A 497 9.95 -53.06 -61.51
N ALA A 498 9.02 -52.32 -60.91
CA ALA A 498 7.61 -52.66 -60.85
C ALA A 498 6.91 -52.60 -62.21
N GLN A 499 7.47 -51.86 -63.18
CA GLN A 499 6.93 -51.75 -64.53
C GLN A 499 7.43 -52.88 -65.46
N ASP A 500 8.60 -53.47 -65.18
CA ASP A 500 9.21 -54.54 -65.99
C ASP A 500 9.06 -55.98 -65.41
N ALA A 501 8.75 -56.14 -64.11
CA ALA A 501 8.84 -57.45 -63.44
C ALA A 501 7.57 -58.33 -63.50
N SER A 502 7.01 -58.56 -64.70
CA SER A 502 5.89 -59.49 -64.90
C SER A 502 6.34 -60.96 -65.10
N SER A 503 7.19 -61.53 -64.24
CA SER A 503 7.43 -63.00 -64.21
C SER A 503 8.17 -63.56 -62.97
N THR A 504 7.61 -64.67 -62.46
CA THR A 504 8.27 -65.77 -61.69
C THR A 504 8.84 -65.51 -60.28
N GLU A 505 7.99 -65.70 -59.27
CA GLU A 505 8.03 -66.83 -58.30
C GLU A 505 9.34 -67.21 -57.56
N LYS A 506 10.36 -66.34 -57.49
CA LYS A 506 11.56 -66.60 -56.67
C LYS A 506 12.01 -65.47 -55.73
N ARG A 507 11.16 -64.45 -55.54
CA ARG A 507 11.41 -63.29 -54.67
C ARG A 507 10.48 -63.16 -53.46
N ALA A 508 9.59 -64.13 -53.22
CA ALA A 508 8.59 -64.04 -52.15
C ALA A 508 9.23 -63.99 -50.75
N THR A 509 10.29 -64.77 -50.51
CA THR A 509 10.96 -64.85 -49.20
C THR A 509 11.84 -63.64 -48.90
N GLU A 510 12.56 -63.11 -49.90
CA GLU A 510 13.35 -61.87 -49.76
C GLU A 510 12.43 -60.64 -49.58
N ALA A 511 11.24 -60.66 -50.17
CA ALA A 511 10.23 -59.63 -49.97
C ALA A 511 9.63 -59.67 -48.55
N GLU A 512 9.42 -60.84 -47.94
CA GLU A 512 8.95 -60.95 -46.53
C GLU A 512 10.00 -60.42 -45.54
N GLU A 513 11.29 -60.73 -45.72
CA GLU A 513 12.36 -60.17 -44.88
C GLU A 513 12.51 -58.65 -45.05
N ALA A 514 12.37 -58.13 -46.29
CA ALA A 514 12.34 -56.70 -46.55
C ALA A 514 11.10 -56.01 -45.93
N LEU A 515 9.93 -56.66 -45.94
CA LEU A 515 8.70 -56.14 -45.35
C LEU A 515 8.79 -56.07 -43.82
N LEU A 516 9.41 -57.08 -43.18
CA LEU A 516 9.70 -57.06 -41.74
C LEU A 516 10.72 -55.96 -41.37
N CYS A 517 11.70 -55.70 -42.23
CA CYS A 517 12.64 -54.60 -42.03
C CYS A 517 11.98 -53.22 -42.17
N GLU A 518 11.06 -53.04 -43.13
CA GLU A 518 10.25 -51.82 -43.24
C GLU A 518 9.24 -51.67 -42.10
N GLN A 519 8.63 -52.75 -41.60
CA GLN A 519 7.81 -52.69 -40.38
C GLN A 519 8.62 -52.26 -39.15
N ALA A 520 9.87 -52.71 -39.01
CA ALA A 520 10.76 -52.24 -37.95
C ALA A 520 11.08 -50.73 -38.09
N LYS A 521 11.32 -50.23 -39.31
CA LYS A 521 11.51 -48.78 -39.55
C LYS A 521 10.23 -47.97 -39.31
N SER A 522 9.07 -48.52 -39.63
CA SER A 522 7.77 -47.89 -39.33
C SER A 522 7.57 -47.73 -37.82
N SER A 523 7.93 -48.76 -37.03
CA SER A 523 7.95 -48.71 -35.56
C SER A 523 8.93 -47.64 -35.03
N ASP A 524 10.13 -47.54 -35.60
CA ASP A 524 11.13 -46.52 -35.27
C ASP A 524 10.71 -45.08 -35.66
N LEU A 525 9.78 -44.94 -36.61
CA LEU A 525 9.17 -43.67 -37.00
C LEU A 525 7.98 -43.31 -36.12
N GLU A 526 7.12 -44.28 -35.77
CA GLU A 526 6.01 -44.06 -34.83
C GLU A 526 6.54 -43.61 -33.45
N THR A 527 7.58 -44.28 -32.94
CA THR A 527 8.24 -43.86 -31.68
C THR A 527 8.87 -42.48 -31.76
N LYS A 528 9.49 -42.08 -32.89
CA LYS A 528 9.96 -40.69 -33.09
C LYS A 528 8.83 -39.67 -33.17
N VAL A 529 7.68 -40.03 -33.75
CA VAL A 529 6.49 -39.17 -33.77
C VAL A 529 5.93 -39.01 -32.36
N GLU A 530 5.94 -40.07 -31.54
CA GLU A 530 5.60 -39.98 -30.11
C GLU A 530 6.58 -39.09 -29.33
N GLU A 531 7.89 -39.23 -29.53
CA GLU A 531 8.90 -38.34 -28.92
C GLU A 531 8.70 -36.87 -29.31
N LEU A 532 8.46 -36.58 -30.60
CA LEU A 532 8.19 -35.22 -31.08
C LEU A 532 6.88 -34.67 -30.53
N THR A 533 5.85 -35.50 -30.40
CA THR A 533 4.56 -35.12 -29.81
C THR A 533 4.72 -34.81 -28.32
N ALA A 534 5.43 -35.65 -27.57
CA ALA A 534 5.74 -35.41 -26.16
C ALA A 534 6.56 -34.13 -25.95
N THR A 535 7.52 -33.86 -26.84
CA THR A 535 8.33 -32.63 -26.84
C THR A 535 7.47 -31.39 -27.14
N LEU A 536 6.51 -31.50 -28.06
CA LEU A 536 5.57 -30.43 -28.37
C LEU A 536 4.64 -30.16 -27.19
N ASP A 537 4.07 -31.19 -26.56
CA ASP A 537 3.22 -31.07 -25.37
C ASP A 537 3.97 -30.47 -24.17
N GLU A 538 5.27 -30.74 -24.03
CA GLU A 538 6.11 -30.11 -23.02
C GLU A 538 6.33 -28.62 -23.31
N LYS A 539 6.54 -28.23 -24.58
CA LYS A 539 6.61 -26.82 -24.96
C LYS A 539 5.28 -26.09 -24.84
N VAL A 540 4.15 -26.73 -25.13
CA VAL A 540 2.81 -26.18 -24.88
C VAL A 540 2.61 -25.97 -23.37
N ARG A 541 2.93 -26.96 -22.53
CA ARG A 541 2.90 -26.81 -21.05
C ARG A 541 3.81 -25.68 -20.56
N ALA A 542 4.98 -25.50 -21.16
CA ALA A 542 5.87 -24.38 -20.83
C ALA A 542 5.26 -23.02 -21.24
N ALA A 543 4.60 -22.93 -22.41
CA ALA A 543 3.91 -21.73 -22.85
C ALA A 543 2.73 -21.37 -21.92
N THR A 544 1.85 -22.32 -21.60
CA THR A 544 0.73 -22.10 -20.66
C THR A 544 1.22 -21.74 -19.25
N SER A 545 2.36 -22.28 -18.83
CA SER A 545 3.04 -21.88 -17.58
C SER A 545 3.51 -20.42 -17.64
N PHE A 546 4.05 -19.97 -18.78
CA PHE A 546 4.46 -18.58 -19.00
C PHE A 546 3.25 -17.62 -19.02
N GLU A 547 2.15 -18.00 -19.67
CA GLU A 547 0.89 -17.24 -19.66
C GLU A 547 0.31 -17.09 -18.25
N ARG A 548 0.30 -18.16 -17.43
CA ARG A 548 -0.09 -18.04 -16.01
C ARG A 548 0.82 -17.10 -15.22
N ARG A 549 2.13 -17.11 -15.50
CA ARG A 549 3.08 -16.18 -14.85
C ARG A 549 2.86 -14.73 -15.29
N LEU A 550 2.45 -14.48 -16.53
CA LEU A 550 1.99 -13.17 -17.01
C LEU A 550 0.69 -12.75 -16.31
N GLY A 551 -0.34 -13.60 -16.30
CA GLY A 551 -1.62 -13.29 -15.63
C GLY A 551 -1.50 -13.07 -14.12
N ASN A 552 -0.55 -13.73 -13.44
CA ASN A 552 -0.25 -13.44 -12.04
C ASN A 552 0.53 -12.13 -11.86
N LYS A 553 1.43 -11.77 -12.79
CA LYS A 553 2.08 -10.44 -12.78
C LYS A 553 1.07 -9.32 -13.04
N GLN A 554 0.09 -9.55 -13.92
CA GLN A 554 -0.97 -8.58 -14.20
C GLN A 554 -1.80 -8.29 -12.95
N ARG A 555 -2.21 -9.32 -12.20
CA ARG A 555 -2.91 -9.14 -10.91
C ARG A 555 -2.06 -8.45 -9.85
N ILE A 556 -0.76 -8.73 -9.78
CA ILE A 556 0.14 -8.00 -8.86
C ILE A 556 0.24 -6.51 -9.25
N ILE A 557 0.14 -6.17 -10.54
CA ILE A 557 0.09 -4.77 -10.99
C ILE A 557 -1.24 -4.12 -10.56
N GLU A 558 -2.38 -4.80 -10.73
CA GLU A 558 -3.69 -4.34 -10.26
C GLU A 558 -3.70 -4.12 -8.72
N ASP A 559 -3.19 -5.08 -7.94
CA ASP A 559 -2.99 -4.95 -6.48
C ASP A 559 -2.05 -3.77 -6.11
N CYS A 560 -1.03 -3.50 -6.94
CA CYS A 560 -0.14 -2.34 -6.78
C CYS A 560 -0.84 -1.01 -7.09
N GLU A 561 -1.76 -0.96 -8.05
CA GLU A 561 -2.54 0.24 -8.38
C GLU A 561 -3.54 0.56 -7.25
N ASP A 562 -4.26 -0.45 -6.73
CA ASP A 562 -5.17 -0.30 -5.57
C ASP A 562 -4.44 0.16 -4.29
N THR A 563 -3.21 -0.33 -4.07
CA THR A 563 -2.39 0.09 -2.94
C THR A 563 -1.79 1.49 -3.13
N ILE A 564 -1.47 1.91 -4.36
CA ILE A 564 -1.11 3.30 -4.67
C ILE A 564 -2.29 4.24 -4.38
N GLU A 565 -3.50 3.91 -4.82
CA GLU A 565 -4.68 4.75 -4.57
C GLU A 565 -4.97 4.85 -3.06
N SER A 566 -4.81 3.73 -2.34
CA SER A 566 -4.92 3.70 -0.87
C SER A 566 -3.88 4.57 -0.17
N LEU A 567 -2.63 4.62 -0.69
CA LEU A 567 -1.57 5.49 -0.18
C LEU A 567 -1.83 6.97 -0.47
N GLU A 568 -2.45 7.32 -1.60
CA GLU A 568 -2.85 8.70 -1.90
C GLU A 568 -3.96 9.19 -0.96
N ARG A 569 -4.98 8.36 -0.70
CA ARG A 569 -6.00 8.64 0.33
C ARG A 569 -5.37 8.80 1.72
N PHE A 570 -4.36 8.00 2.06
CA PHE A 570 -3.62 8.12 3.33
C PHE A 570 -2.80 9.42 3.41
N LYS A 571 -2.12 9.82 2.31
CA LYS A 571 -1.40 11.10 2.21
C LYS A 571 -2.33 12.28 2.45
N GLN A 572 -3.49 12.29 1.80
CA GLN A 572 -4.48 13.37 1.95
C GLN A 572 -4.96 13.49 3.40
N LYS A 573 -5.22 12.36 4.07
CA LYS A 573 -5.61 12.33 5.49
C LYS A 573 -4.47 12.74 6.45
N ALA A 574 -3.23 12.46 6.09
CA ALA A 574 -2.06 12.93 6.84
C ALA A 574 -1.86 14.45 6.71
N GLU A 575 -2.17 15.03 5.54
CA GLU A 575 -2.19 16.48 5.33
C GLU A 575 -3.31 17.15 6.15
N GLU A 576 -4.52 16.56 6.19
CA GLU A 576 -5.62 17.00 7.06
C GLU A 576 -5.22 17.00 8.54
N GLU A 577 -4.71 15.89 9.09
CA GLU A 577 -4.26 15.84 10.50
C GLU A 577 -3.04 16.75 10.76
N SER A 578 -2.21 17.04 9.75
CA SER A 578 -1.15 18.06 9.88
C SER A 578 -1.71 19.47 10.03
N THR A 579 -2.77 19.83 9.28
CA THR A 579 -3.44 21.14 9.46
C THR A 579 -4.11 21.23 10.83
N ARG A 580 -4.72 20.14 11.29
CA ARG A 580 -5.33 20.05 12.63
C ARG A 580 -4.30 20.16 13.76
N ALA A 581 -3.10 19.59 13.58
CA ALA A 581 -2.00 19.75 14.52
C ALA A 581 -1.57 21.22 14.64
N GLN A 582 -1.51 21.96 13.53
CA GLN A 582 -1.22 23.41 13.52
C GLN A 582 -2.32 24.22 14.23
N GLU A 583 -3.60 23.86 14.05
CA GLU A 583 -4.71 24.47 14.80
C GLU A 583 -4.55 24.24 16.32
N ILE A 584 -4.25 23.00 16.74
CA ILE A 584 -4.00 22.66 18.15
C ILE A 584 -2.79 23.44 18.71
N GLU A 585 -1.69 23.54 17.96
CA GLU A 585 -0.50 24.29 18.36
C GLU A 585 -0.78 25.79 18.52
N SER A 586 -1.66 26.35 17.66
CA SER A 586 -2.12 27.73 17.79
C SER A 586 -2.98 27.96 19.05
N GLU A 587 -3.83 27.00 19.41
CA GLU A 587 -4.68 27.09 20.61
C GLU A 587 -3.88 26.82 21.89
N VAL A 588 -2.89 25.92 21.87
CA VAL A 588 -1.90 25.76 22.96
C VAL A 588 -1.12 27.05 23.18
N SER A 589 -0.71 27.72 22.10
CA SER A 589 -0.05 29.03 22.18
C SER A 589 -0.95 30.09 22.80
N ARG A 590 -2.25 30.08 22.44
CA ARG A 590 -3.27 30.97 23.03
C ARG A 590 -3.50 30.70 24.52
N LEU A 591 -3.57 29.43 24.92
CA LEU A 591 -3.73 29.00 26.31
C LEU A 591 -2.48 29.34 27.15
N ASN A 592 -1.28 29.20 26.59
CA ASN A 592 -0.04 29.63 27.26
C ASN A 592 0.00 31.14 27.50
N ASN A 593 -0.46 31.95 26.54
CA ASN A 593 -0.59 33.40 26.73
C ASN A 593 -1.61 33.74 27.83
N TYR A 594 -2.74 33.02 27.89
CA TYR A 594 -3.73 33.18 28.96
C TYR A 594 -3.15 32.78 30.33
N LEU A 595 -2.45 31.65 30.42
CA LEU A 595 -1.77 31.20 31.63
C LEU A 595 -0.70 32.22 32.09
N GLY A 596 0.03 32.84 31.15
CA GLY A 596 0.95 33.94 31.44
C GLY A 596 0.26 35.14 32.07
N SER A 597 -0.91 35.55 31.55
CA SER A 597 -1.71 36.63 32.14
C SER A 597 -2.27 36.27 33.53
N MET A 598 -2.63 35.00 33.75
CA MET A 598 -3.05 34.51 35.06
C MET A 598 -1.90 34.51 36.07
N LYS A 599 -0.67 34.13 35.66
CA LYS A 599 0.51 34.22 36.54
C LYS A 599 0.76 35.64 37.01
N LEU A 600 0.80 36.61 36.10
CA LEU A 600 0.95 38.02 36.47
C LEU A 600 -0.15 38.50 37.43
N SER A 601 -1.37 37.99 37.28
CA SER A 601 -2.48 38.30 38.20
C SER A 601 -2.35 37.62 39.58
N VAL A 602 -1.64 36.49 39.66
CA VAL A 602 -1.30 35.81 40.92
C VAL A 602 -0.14 36.54 41.59
N ASP A 603 0.91 36.90 40.85
CA ASP A 603 2.05 37.69 41.34
C ASP A 603 1.56 39.03 41.96
N GLU A 604 0.62 39.73 41.30
CA GLU A 604 -0.02 40.95 41.81
C GLU A 604 -0.89 40.71 43.07
N LEU A 605 -1.48 39.50 43.23
CA LEU A 605 -2.22 39.13 44.43
C LEU A 605 -1.29 38.73 45.59
N GLU A 606 -0.13 38.15 45.30
CA GLU A 606 0.92 37.84 46.28
C GLU A 606 1.56 39.14 46.81
N GLU A 607 1.92 40.10 45.95
CA GLU A 607 2.43 41.42 46.38
C GLU A 607 1.43 42.17 47.28
N ARG A 608 0.13 42.08 46.94
CA ARG A 608 -0.95 42.64 47.77
C ARG A 608 -1.19 41.87 49.08
N LEU A 609 -0.82 40.60 49.15
CA LEU A 609 -0.87 39.82 50.38
C LEU A 609 0.25 40.27 51.33
N ASP A 610 1.48 40.38 50.82
CA ASP A 610 2.65 40.87 51.57
C ASP A 610 2.41 42.28 52.16
N GLU A 611 1.81 43.19 51.38
CA GLU A 611 1.44 44.52 51.86
C GLU A 611 0.39 44.47 53.00
N LYS A 612 -0.54 43.51 52.96
CA LYS A 612 -1.50 43.29 54.06
C LYS A 612 -0.90 42.58 55.26
N GLU A 613 0.08 41.69 55.10
CA GLU A 613 0.83 41.15 56.22
C GLU A 613 1.62 42.25 56.95
N LYS A 614 2.17 43.22 56.19
CA LYS A 614 2.83 44.40 56.74
C LYS A 614 1.87 45.32 57.50
N GLU A 615 0.69 45.64 56.96
CA GLU A 615 -0.36 46.38 57.71
C GLU A 615 -0.73 45.66 59.02
N ILE A 616 -0.83 44.32 59.01
CA ILE A 616 -1.12 43.51 60.19
C ILE A 616 0.03 43.57 61.21
N ALA A 617 1.28 43.65 60.78
CA ALA A 617 2.43 43.84 61.66
C ALA A 617 2.40 45.21 62.34
N GLU A 618 2.16 46.29 61.59
CA GLU A 618 2.02 47.65 62.11
C GLU A 618 0.84 47.77 63.10
N LEU A 619 -0.30 47.14 62.80
CA LEU A 619 -1.45 47.08 63.73
C LEU A 619 -1.16 46.30 65.02
N LYS A 620 -0.31 45.26 64.97
CA LYS A 620 0.15 44.54 66.18
C LYS A 620 1.04 45.41 67.06
N GLU A 621 1.88 46.26 66.47
CA GLU A 621 2.74 47.21 67.19
C GLU A 621 1.93 48.36 67.82
N ILE A 622 0.91 48.87 67.12
CA ILE A 622 -0.04 49.82 67.71
C ILE A 622 -0.81 49.18 68.87
N ASN A 623 -1.19 47.91 68.76
CA ASN A 623 -1.91 47.19 69.81
C ASN A 623 -1.02 46.93 71.04
N SER A 624 0.28 46.64 70.88
CA SER A 624 1.20 46.49 72.01
C SER A 624 1.45 47.84 72.73
N ALA A 625 1.51 48.95 71.99
CA ALA A 625 1.55 50.31 72.57
C ALA A 625 0.25 50.69 73.31
N LEU A 626 -0.91 50.24 72.83
CA LEU A 626 -2.20 50.40 73.52
C LEU A 626 -2.29 49.57 74.81
N VAL A 627 -1.64 48.40 74.86
CA VAL A 627 -1.54 47.60 76.07
C VAL A 627 -0.63 48.27 77.11
N SER A 628 0.53 48.82 76.73
CA SER A 628 1.40 49.54 77.68
C SER A 628 0.76 50.82 78.23
N GLY A 629 -0.03 51.55 77.43
CA GLY A 629 -0.82 52.69 77.90
C GLY A 629 -1.97 52.34 78.86
N LYS A 630 -2.36 51.06 78.95
CA LYS A 630 -3.40 50.57 79.87
C LYS A 630 -2.88 50.34 81.28
N ASP A 631 -1.58 50.07 81.43
CA ASP A 631 -0.96 49.75 82.71
C ASP A 631 -0.77 50.99 83.62
N GLU A 632 -0.60 52.18 83.03
CA GLU A 632 -0.53 53.46 83.76
C GLU A 632 -1.83 53.85 84.49
N LEU A 633 -2.97 53.28 84.08
CA LEU A 633 -4.30 53.57 84.67
C LEU A 633 -4.68 52.66 85.85
N SER A 634 -3.81 51.73 86.26
CA SER A 634 -4.10 50.75 87.33
C SER A 634 -3.59 51.15 88.74
N ALA A 635 -2.87 52.27 88.85
CA ALA A 635 -2.02 52.59 90.01
C ALA A 635 -2.73 53.15 91.28
N GLN A 636 -4.06 53.03 91.44
CA GLN A 636 -4.77 53.67 92.57
C GLN A 636 -5.89 52.88 93.28
N HIS A 637 -5.76 51.56 93.43
CA HIS A 637 -6.48 50.86 94.52
C HIS A 637 -5.83 49.55 95.00
N THR A 638 -4.86 49.66 95.92
CA THR A 638 -4.14 48.53 96.52
C THR A 638 -4.62 48.20 97.94
N ALA A 639 -4.37 46.93 98.34
CA ALA A 639 -4.46 46.39 99.70
C ALA A 639 -5.79 45.75 100.19
N THR A 640 -6.40 44.84 99.42
CA THR A 640 -7.08 43.61 99.97
C THR A 640 -7.38 42.47 98.97
N LYS A 641 -6.88 42.50 97.73
CA LYS A 641 -7.22 41.51 96.66
C LYS A 641 -6.07 40.60 96.16
N THR A 642 -4.91 40.62 96.81
CA THR A 642 -3.68 40.04 96.24
C THR A 642 -3.59 38.50 96.28
N VAL A 643 -4.34 37.84 97.18
CA VAL A 643 -4.35 36.36 97.27
C VAL A 643 -5.41 35.75 96.35
N GLU A 644 -6.61 36.32 96.34
CA GLU A 644 -7.73 35.86 95.50
C GLU A 644 -7.42 36.00 94.01
N LYS A 645 -6.78 37.10 93.58
CA LYS A 645 -6.34 37.31 92.19
C LYS A 645 -5.32 36.26 91.72
N ARG A 646 -4.36 35.88 92.56
CA ARG A 646 -3.35 34.85 92.21
C ARG A 646 -3.96 33.46 92.07
N LEU A 647 -4.93 33.11 92.92
CA LEU A 647 -5.68 31.85 92.78
C LEU A 647 -6.59 31.87 91.55
N GLN A 648 -7.21 33.02 91.22
CA GLN A 648 -7.96 33.17 89.96
C GLN A 648 -7.06 33.12 88.72
N GLU A 649 -5.88 33.73 88.71
CA GLU A 649 -4.91 33.64 87.61
C GLU A 649 -4.39 32.20 87.43
N GLN A 650 -4.10 31.48 88.51
CA GLN A 650 -3.73 30.06 88.41
C GLN A 650 -4.89 29.19 87.93
N LEU A 651 -6.12 29.44 88.41
CA LEU A 651 -7.31 28.71 87.96
C LEU A 651 -7.61 28.97 86.47
N GLU A 652 -7.48 30.22 86.00
CA GLU A 652 -7.77 30.56 84.62
C GLU A 652 -6.67 30.10 83.67
N ASN A 653 -5.40 30.13 84.09
CA ASN A 653 -4.31 29.50 83.33
C ASN A 653 -4.51 27.99 83.21
N MET A 654 -4.84 27.28 84.30
CA MET A 654 -5.17 25.85 84.24
C MET A 654 -6.40 25.56 83.36
N LYS A 655 -7.41 26.44 83.35
CA LYS A 655 -8.54 26.32 82.41
C LYS A 655 -8.11 26.55 80.96
N MET A 656 -7.24 27.51 80.68
CA MET A 656 -6.75 27.75 79.32
C MET A 656 -5.87 26.59 78.82
N GLU A 657 -5.01 26.04 79.67
CA GLU A 657 -4.23 24.83 79.37
C GLU A 657 -5.15 23.61 79.15
N MET A 658 -6.11 23.37 80.05
CA MET A 658 -7.08 22.28 79.92
C MET A 658 -7.99 22.46 78.70
N ASN A 659 -8.40 23.69 78.36
CA ASN A 659 -9.17 23.96 77.14
C ASN A 659 -8.32 23.74 75.89
N ALA A 660 -7.07 24.18 75.86
CA ALA A 660 -6.14 23.92 74.75
C ALA A 660 -5.85 22.42 74.58
N GLU A 661 -5.81 21.65 75.66
CA GLU A 661 -5.63 20.21 75.63
C GLU A 661 -6.91 19.45 75.24
N VAL A 662 -8.08 19.94 75.64
CA VAL A 662 -9.39 19.49 75.12
C VAL A 662 -9.52 19.81 73.63
N GLU A 663 -9.09 21.00 73.18
CA GLU A 663 -9.06 21.36 71.75
C GLU A 663 -8.15 20.40 70.97
N LYS A 664 -6.91 20.17 71.43
CA LYS A 664 -6.02 19.14 70.86
C LYS A 664 -6.66 17.75 70.82
N PHE A 665 -7.38 17.35 71.87
CA PHE A 665 -8.07 16.06 71.89
C PHE A 665 -9.23 16.02 70.90
N THR A 666 -9.96 17.13 70.71
CA THR A 666 -11.02 17.22 69.69
C THR A 666 -10.47 17.25 68.27
N THR A 667 -9.34 17.92 68.00
CA THR A 667 -8.70 17.88 66.67
C THR A 667 -8.18 16.49 66.36
N LEU A 668 -7.47 15.84 67.28
CA LEU A 668 -7.02 14.45 67.13
C LEU A 668 -8.19 13.48 66.93
N LYS A 669 -9.32 13.71 67.61
CA LYS A 669 -10.53 12.90 67.41
C LYS A 669 -11.16 13.11 66.04
N MET A 670 -11.24 14.35 65.54
CA MET A 670 -11.72 14.64 64.18
C MET A 670 -10.77 14.05 63.12
N GLU A 671 -9.47 14.11 63.34
CA GLU A 671 -8.45 13.52 62.47
C GLU A 671 -8.55 11.99 62.42
N ASN A 672 -8.79 11.34 63.55
CA ASN A 672 -8.96 9.88 63.63
C ASN A 672 -10.28 9.41 62.98
N GLU A 673 -11.37 10.19 63.04
CA GLU A 673 -12.58 9.89 62.24
C GLU A 673 -12.35 10.13 60.73
N ARG A 674 -11.65 11.21 60.33
CA ARG A 674 -11.25 11.42 58.92
C ARG A 674 -10.41 10.27 58.37
N LEU A 675 -9.51 9.70 59.18
CA LEU A 675 -8.71 8.53 58.78
C LEU A 675 -9.57 7.27 58.58
N LYS A 676 -10.64 7.06 59.36
CA LYS A 676 -11.60 5.97 59.12
C LYS A 676 -12.45 6.21 57.88
N GLU A 677 -12.88 7.46 57.64
CA GLU A 677 -13.60 7.84 56.43
C GLU A 677 -12.74 7.58 55.18
N ALA A 678 -11.45 7.95 55.23
CA ALA A 678 -10.48 7.68 54.17
C ALA A 678 -10.21 6.18 53.95
N ASP A 679 -10.07 5.37 55.01
CA ASP A 679 -9.94 3.91 54.90
C ASP A 679 -11.21 3.28 54.28
N GLN A 680 -12.39 3.74 54.69
CA GLN A 680 -13.66 3.27 54.15
C GLN A 680 -13.87 3.70 52.68
N GLN A 681 -13.42 4.88 52.29
CA GLN A 681 -13.42 5.37 50.91
C GLN A 681 -12.44 4.56 50.05
N THR A 682 -11.23 4.31 50.55
CA THR A 682 -10.22 3.45 49.90
C THR A 682 -10.78 2.04 49.66
N LYS A 683 -11.46 1.47 50.65
CA LYS A 683 -12.09 0.14 50.53
C LYS A 683 -13.17 0.07 49.46
N LYS A 684 -14.03 1.10 49.36
CA LYS A 684 -15.01 1.24 48.26
C LYS A 684 -14.33 1.38 46.89
N MET A 685 -13.25 2.17 46.81
CA MET A 685 -12.49 2.34 45.57
C MET A 685 -11.90 1.02 45.09
N VAL A 686 -11.37 0.19 46.00
CA VAL A 686 -10.87 -1.16 45.69
C VAL A 686 -11.98 -2.10 45.21
N GLU A 687 -13.17 -2.07 45.81
CA GLU A 687 -14.33 -2.85 45.32
C GLU A 687 -14.80 -2.39 43.94
N ASN A 688 -14.90 -1.08 43.69
CA ASN A 688 -15.27 -0.53 42.38
C ASN A 688 -14.24 -0.87 41.29
N LEU A 689 -12.94 -0.77 41.60
CA LEU A 689 -11.87 -1.19 40.71
C LEU A 689 -11.96 -2.69 40.40
N LYS A 690 -12.23 -3.53 41.40
CA LYS A 690 -12.44 -4.97 41.20
C LYS A 690 -13.60 -5.26 40.25
N TYR A 691 -14.78 -4.65 40.46
CA TYR A 691 -15.91 -4.81 39.54
C TYR A 691 -15.61 -4.30 38.13
N SER A 692 -14.87 -3.19 38.00
CA SER A 692 -14.43 -2.70 36.68
C SER A 692 -13.44 -3.67 36.01
N LEU A 693 -12.61 -4.37 36.77
CA LEU A 693 -11.65 -5.35 36.26
C LEU A 693 -12.38 -6.61 35.77
N GLU A 694 -13.27 -7.17 36.58
CA GLU A 694 -14.15 -8.31 36.22
C GLU A 694 -14.99 -7.99 34.96
N SER A 695 -15.50 -6.76 34.83
CA SER A 695 -16.25 -6.32 33.65
C SER A 695 -15.38 -6.20 32.39
N LYS A 696 -14.13 -5.71 32.51
CA LYS A 696 -13.16 -5.65 31.41
C LYS A 696 -12.71 -7.06 30.99
N GLU A 697 -12.47 -7.95 31.94
CA GLU A 697 -12.09 -9.34 31.70
C GLU A 697 -13.19 -10.11 30.94
N LEU A 698 -14.47 -9.94 31.35
CA LEU A 698 -15.63 -10.46 30.60
C LEU A 698 -15.75 -9.87 29.18
N ALA A 699 -15.36 -8.61 28.98
CA ALA A 699 -15.36 -7.99 27.65
C ALA A 699 -14.22 -8.52 26.76
N ILE A 700 -13.06 -8.83 27.35
CA ILE A 700 -11.93 -9.48 26.67
C ILE A 700 -12.32 -10.90 26.25
N GLN A 701 -12.85 -11.72 27.17
CA GLN A 701 -13.30 -13.09 26.88
C GLN A 701 -14.34 -13.15 25.74
N ARG A 702 -15.24 -12.16 25.66
CA ARG A 702 -16.19 -12.04 24.53
C ARG A 702 -15.48 -11.76 23.20
N LYS A 703 -14.52 -10.84 23.18
CA LYS A 703 -13.72 -10.55 21.98
C LYS A 703 -12.87 -11.75 21.56
N GLU A 704 -12.27 -12.49 22.51
CA GLU A 704 -11.54 -13.73 22.23
C GLU A 704 -12.44 -14.80 21.62
N ALA A 705 -13.66 -14.97 22.13
CA ALA A 705 -14.64 -15.88 21.56
C ALA A 705 -15.06 -15.48 20.13
N ASP A 706 -15.22 -14.18 19.84
CA ASP A 706 -15.52 -13.69 18.50
C ASP A 706 -14.31 -13.80 17.55
N ILE A 707 -13.08 -13.58 18.02
CA ILE A 707 -11.85 -13.86 17.26
C ILE A 707 -11.76 -15.35 16.91
N HIS A 708 -12.04 -16.26 17.85
CA HIS A 708 -12.07 -17.70 17.55
C HIS A 708 -13.17 -18.10 16.56
N ARG A 709 -14.32 -17.43 16.57
CA ARG A 709 -15.36 -17.61 15.53
C ARG A 709 -14.85 -17.15 14.16
N LEU A 710 -14.23 -15.98 14.08
CA LEU A 710 -13.66 -15.45 12.83
C LEU A 710 -12.52 -16.32 12.29
N GLN A 711 -11.64 -16.82 13.15
CA GLN A 711 -10.60 -17.79 12.79
C GLN A 711 -11.19 -19.11 12.28
N LYS A 712 -12.29 -19.57 12.88
CA LYS A 712 -13.01 -20.77 12.40
C LYS A 712 -13.60 -20.53 11.01
N THR A 713 -14.29 -19.40 10.78
CA THR A 713 -14.84 -19.08 9.45
C THR A 713 -13.75 -18.84 8.41
N SER A 714 -12.58 -18.30 8.78
CA SER A 714 -11.42 -18.19 7.88
C SER A 714 -10.97 -19.56 7.38
N LYS A 715 -10.80 -20.53 8.29
CA LYS A 715 -10.42 -21.90 7.95
C LYS A 715 -11.50 -22.63 7.14
N GLU A 716 -12.77 -22.36 7.40
CA GLU A 716 -13.87 -22.90 6.59
C GLU A 716 -13.85 -22.32 5.16
N ASN A 717 -13.52 -21.03 4.99
CA ASN A 717 -13.33 -20.40 3.68
C ASN A 717 -12.09 -20.93 2.94
N GLU A 718 -10.95 -21.08 3.62
CA GLU A 718 -9.73 -21.71 3.06
C GLU A 718 -10.04 -23.11 2.52
N GLN A 719 -10.76 -23.94 3.28
CA GLN A 719 -11.19 -25.28 2.84
C GLN A 719 -12.20 -25.26 1.68
N LEU A 720 -13.01 -24.20 1.55
CA LEU A 720 -13.91 -24.04 0.40
C LEU A 720 -13.12 -23.65 -0.86
N GLN A 721 -12.12 -22.77 -0.72
CA GLN A 721 -11.23 -22.36 -1.81
C GLN A 721 -10.37 -23.53 -2.32
N GLU A 722 -9.81 -24.36 -1.43
CA GLU A 722 -9.12 -25.61 -1.81
C GLU A 722 -10.01 -26.56 -2.61
N LYS A 723 -11.28 -26.71 -2.20
CA LYS A 723 -12.27 -27.53 -2.93
C LYS A 723 -12.64 -26.93 -4.28
N GLU A 724 -12.75 -25.61 -4.38
CA GLU A 724 -13.02 -24.92 -5.64
C GLU A 724 -11.87 -25.16 -6.64
N GLU A 725 -10.62 -25.02 -6.19
CA GLU A 725 -9.44 -25.38 -7.00
C GLU A 725 -9.41 -26.86 -7.42
N GLU A 726 -9.77 -27.77 -6.53
CA GLU A 726 -9.84 -29.20 -6.85
C GLU A 726 -10.92 -29.49 -7.90
N LEU A 727 -12.05 -28.78 -7.85
CA LEU A 727 -13.11 -28.87 -8.85
C LEU A 727 -12.68 -28.30 -10.20
N TYR A 728 -12.02 -27.14 -10.26
CA TYR A 728 -11.45 -26.62 -11.52
C TYR A 728 -10.45 -27.60 -12.14
N LYS A 729 -9.53 -28.17 -11.34
CA LYS A 729 -8.56 -29.19 -11.81
C LYS A 729 -9.25 -30.47 -12.32
N LYS A 730 -10.42 -30.84 -11.77
CA LYS A 730 -11.24 -31.95 -12.29
C LYS A 730 -11.94 -31.59 -13.61
N ILE A 731 -12.46 -30.38 -13.74
CA ILE A 731 -13.10 -29.87 -14.97
C ILE A 731 -12.08 -29.80 -16.12
N GLU A 732 -10.87 -29.27 -15.87
CA GLU A 732 -9.79 -29.19 -16.86
C GLU A 732 -9.42 -30.59 -17.40
N LYS A 733 -9.23 -31.58 -16.52
CA LYS A 733 -8.97 -32.98 -16.90
C LYS A 733 -10.11 -33.63 -17.69
N LEU A 734 -11.37 -33.41 -17.30
CA LEU A 734 -12.53 -33.93 -18.02
C LEU A 734 -12.67 -33.29 -19.41
N THR A 735 -12.32 -32.00 -19.54
CA THR A 735 -12.35 -31.28 -20.81
C THR A 735 -11.28 -31.79 -21.76
N ALA A 736 -10.04 -31.97 -21.29
CA ALA A 736 -8.96 -32.58 -22.05
C ALA A 736 -9.35 -34.00 -22.56
N SER A 737 -9.82 -34.87 -21.66
CA SER A 737 -10.25 -36.22 -22.02
C SER A 737 -11.42 -36.24 -23.02
N SER A 738 -12.37 -35.29 -22.92
CA SER A 738 -13.46 -35.15 -23.89
C SER A 738 -12.97 -34.75 -25.28
N ASN A 739 -11.95 -33.87 -25.34
CA ASN A 739 -11.35 -33.43 -26.59
C ASN A 739 -10.57 -34.56 -27.27
N ASP A 740 -9.84 -35.36 -26.51
CA ASP A 740 -9.08 -36.50 -27.05
C ASP A 740 -9.99 -37.61 -27.58
N ILE A 741 -11.09 -37.90 -26.89
CA ILE A 741 -12.14 -38.82 -27.39
C ILE A 741 -12.74 -38.29 -28.70
N SER A 742 -13.01 -36.99 -28.78
CA SER A 742 -13.59 -36.36 -29.98
C SER A 742 -12.65 -36.47 -31.18
N LYS A 743 -11.36 -36.10 -31.02
CA LYS A 743 -10.32 -36.25 -32.05
C LYS A 743 -10.16 -37.70 -32.53
N ASN A 744 -10.22 -38.67 -31.62
CA ASN A 744 -10.13 -40.09 -31.96
C ASN A 744 -11.35 -40.56 -32.76
N LEU A 745 -12.55 -40.12 -32.40
CA LEU A 745 -13.78 -40.41 -33.17
C LEU A 745 -13.77 -39.75 -34.56
N GLU A 746 -13.27 -38.52 -34.69
CA GLU A 746 -13.07 -37.85 -35.99
C GLU A 746 -12.07 -38.61 -36.88
N SER A 747 -10.91 -39.00 -36.33
CA SER A 747 -9.90 -39.79 -37.02
C SER A 747 -10.47 -41.13 -37.52
N ASN A 748 -11.20 -41.86 -36.67
CA ASN A 748 -11.85 -43.10 -37.06
C ASN A 748 -12.98 -42.90 -38.07
N LEU A 749 -13.72 -41.78 -38.00
CA LEU A 749 -14.71 -41.41 -39.01
C LEU A 749 -14.04 -41.15 -40.36
N GLU A 750 -12.92 -40.42 -40.43
CA GLU A 750 -12.25 -40.14 -41.71
C GLU A 750 -11.58 -41.40 -42.30
N LYS A 751 -10.99 -42.27 -41.46
CA LYS A 751 -10.57 -43.63 -41.88
C LYS A 751 -11.73 -44.42 -42.49
N THR A 752 -12.91 -44.38 -41.86
CA THR A 752 -14.12 -45.05 -42.37
C THR A 752 -14.61 -44.42 -43.68
N LYS A 753 -14.53 -43.09 -43.84
CA LYS A 753 -14.83 -42.42 -45.12
C LYS A 753 -13.83 -42.82 -46.22
N ALA A 754 -12.54 -42.94 -45.91
CA ALA A 754 -11.52 -43.35 -46.87
C ALA A 754 -11.77 -44.78 -47.39
N LEU A 755 -11.98 -45.74 -46.48
CA LEU A 755 -12.35 -47.12 -46.83
C LEU A 755 -13.65 -47.17 -47.64
N LEU A 756 -14.66 -46.36 -47.27
CA LEU A 756 -15.91 -46.29 -48.03
C LEU A 756 -15.69 -45.78 -49.47
N ARG A 757 -14.85 -44.76 -49.68
CA ARG A 757 -14.50 -44.25 -51.03
C ARG A 757 -13.80 -45.33 -51.86
N GLU A 758 -12.87 -46.07 -51.25
CA GLU A 758 -12.12 -47.15 -51.91
C GLU A 758 -13.04 -48.30 -52.35
N GLU A 759 -13.91 -48.78 -51.46
CA GLU A 759 -14.87 -49.85 -51.77
C GLU A 759 -15.94 -49.38 -52.77
N GLN A 760 -16.38 -48.11 -52.70
CA GLN A 760 -17.25 -47.51 -53.72
C GLN A 760 -16.59 -47.50 -55.11
N TRP A 761 -15.30 -47.16 -55.19
CA TRP A 761 -14.55 -47.19 -56.44
C TRP A 761 -14.41 -48.62 -56.99
N LYS A 762 -14.15 -49.62 -56.14
CA LYS A 762 -14.15 -51.05 -56.53
C LYS A 762 -15.52 -51.50 -57.07
N VAL A 763 -16.62 -51.09 -56.41
CA VAL A 763 -17.98 -51.37 -56.86
C VAL A 763 -18.29 -50.75 -58.23
N GLU A 764 -17.87 -49.50 -58.47
CA GLU A 764 -18.11 -48.85 -59.77
C GLU A 764 -17.23 -49.46 -60.88
N SER A 765 -15.96 -49.77 -60.60
CA SER A 765 -15.09 -50.51 -61.55
C SER A 765 -15.64 -51.90 -61.90
N LEU A 766 -16.15 -52.64 -60.90
CA LEU A 766 -16.83 -53.93 -61.12
C LEU A 766 -18.11 -53.78 -61.96
N ARG A 767 -18.86 -52.68 -61.78
CA ARG A 767 -20.04 -52.35 -62.60
C ARG A 767 -19.66 -51.99 -64.03
N GLU A 768 -18.62 -51.18 -64.25
CA GLU A 768 -18.13 -50.84 -65.59
C GLU A 768 -17.65 -52.09 -66.35
N MET A 769 -16.95 -53.00 -65.67
CA MET A 769 -16.59 -54.31 -66.23
C MET A 769 -17.82 -55.18 -66.54
N LEU A 770 -18.88 -55.13 -65.72
CA LEU A 770 -20.12 -55.87 -65.97
C LEU A 770 -20.89 -55.30 -67.18
N ASN A 771 -20.90 -53.98 -67.33
CA ASN A 771 -21.56 -53.28 -68.43
C ASN A 771 -20.82 -53.48 -69.76
N SER A 772 -19.49 -53.31 -69.77
CA SER A 772 -18.67 -53.50 -70.97
C SER A 772 -18.69 -54.95 -71.47
N LYS A 773 -18.65 -55.96 -70.59
CA LYS A 773 -18.84 -57.38 -70.98
C LYS A 773 -20.29 -57.75 -71.29
N GLY A 774 -21.27 -56.87 -71.03
CA GLY A 774 -22.69 -57.12 -71.27
C GLY A 774 -23.22 -56.71 -72.64
N ILE A 775 -22.47 -55.90 -73.40
CA ILE A 775 -22.98 -55.22 -74.60
C ILE A 775 -22.83 -56.05 -75.89
N ASP A 776 -21.82 -56.93 -76.00
CA ASP A 776 -21.56 -57.70 -77.23
C ASP A 776 -22.21 -59.12 -77.26
N ALA A 777 -23.09 -59.43 -76.30
CA ALA A 777 -23.66 -60.77 -76.13
C ALA A 777 -24.93 -61.04 -76.98
N THR A 778 -25.05 -60.42 -78.16
CA THR A 778 -26.12 -60.68 -79.14
C THR A 778 -25.59 -60.93 -80.56
N ASP A 779 -24.71 -61.91 -80.73
CA ASP A 779 -24.98 -63.06 -81.63
C ASP A 779 -23.83 -64.09 -81.68
N GLY A 780 -24.16 -65.37 -81.52
CA GLY A 780 -23.36 -66.50 -82.01
C GLY A 780 -22.16 -66.98 -81.16
N MET A 781 -22.30 -68.18 -80.57
CA MET A 781 -21.27 -68.95 -79.83
C MET A 781 -20.82 -68.35 -78.48
N GLY A 782 -20.50 -69.10 -77.42
CA GLY A 782 -20.54 -70.56 -77.27
C GLY A 782 -20.09 -71.03 -75.87
N LYS A 783 -21.02 -71.07 -74.89
CA LYS A 783 -20.98 -71.87 -73.65
C LYS A 783 -19.82 -71.71 -72.62
N THR A 784 -18.76 -70.95 -72.85
CA THR A 784 -17.63 -70.82 -71.89
C THR A 784 -17.63 -69.57 -70.99
N MET A 785 -18.34 -68.50 -71.34
CA MET A 785 -18.49 -67.30 -70.49
C MET A 785 -19.31 -67.41 -69.16
N PRO A 786 -20.08 -68.48 -68.82
CA PRO A 786 -20.92 -68.45 -67.61
C PRO A 786 -20.16 -68.25 -66.29
N ASN A 787 -18.94 -68.74 -66.17
CA ASN A 787 -18.24 -68.82 -64.87
C ASN A 787 -17.53 -67.51 -64.49
N GLU A 788 -16.90 -66.83 -65.45
CA GLU A 788 -16.32 -65.50 -65.19
C GLU A 788 -17.40 -64.47 -64.86
N MET A 789 -18.48 -64.43 -65.65
CA MET A 789 -19.60 -63.51 -65.43
C MET A 789 -20.25 -63.72 -64.05
N LYS A 790 -20.40 -64.98 -63.63
CA LYS A 790 -20.86 -65.33 -62.26
C LYS A 790 -19.85 -64.91 -61.19
N SER A 791 -18.55 -65.09 -61.43
CA SER A 791 -17.48 -64.69 -60.50
C SER A 791 -17.45 -63.16 -60.30
N ILE A 792 -17.49 -62.38 -61.38
CA ILE A 792 -17.54 -60.91 -61.33
C ILE A 792 -18.83 -60.44 -60.64
N LYS A 793 -19.99 -61.03 -60.97
CA LYS A 793 -21.27 -60.69 -60.31
C LYS A 793 -21.28 -61.04 -58.81
N SER A 794 -20.66 -62.17 -58.42
CA SER A 794 -20.50 -62.57 -57.02
C SER A 794 -19.62 -61.57 -56.26
N LYS A 795 -18.47 -61.18 -56.84
CA LYS A 795 -17.60 -60.14 -56.29
C LYS A 795 -18.30 -58.79 -56.18
N TYR A 796 -19.07 -58.38 -57.20
CA TYR A 796 -19.85 -57.14 -57.18
C TYR A 796 -20.86 -57.09 -56.02
N GLU A 797 -21.66 -58.14 -55.82
CA GLU A 797 -22.63 -58.16 -54.72
C GLU A 797 -21.94 -58.26 -53.34
N ALA A 798 -20.79 -58.94 -53.24
CA ALA A 798 -19.98 -58.96 -52.02
C ALA A 798 -19.42 -57.58 -51.66
N GLU A 799 -18.82 -56.87 -52.63
CA GLU A 799 -18.25 -55.53 -52.41
C GLU A 799 -19.34 -54.48 -52.12
N LYS A 800 -20.48 -54.59 -52.81
CA LYS A 800 -21.68 -53.79 -52.55
C LYS A 800 -22.24 -54.01 -51.15
N ALA A 801 -22.19 -55.24 -50.63
CA ALA A 801 -22.55 -55.53 -49.23
C ALA A 801 -21.56 -54.91 -48.24
N LYS A 802 -20.24 -54.93 -48.52
CA LYS A 802 -19.25 -54.20 -47.72
C LYS A 802 -19.47 -52.69 -47.72
N VAL A 803 -19.73 -52.07 -48.89
CA VAL A 803 -20.09 -50.65 -49.00
C VAL A 803 -21.32 -50.34 -48.13
N GLY A 804 -22.35 -51.19 -48.15
CA GLY A 804 -23.52 -51.05 -47.29
C GLY A 804 -23.17 -51.07 -45.80
N ASN A 805 -22.33 -52.01 -45.36
CA ASN A 805 -21.87 -52.11 -43.97
C ASN A 805 -20.98 -50.92 -43.54
N LEU A 806 -20.10 -50.44 -44.41
CA LEU A 806 -19.29 -49.25 -44.16
C LEU A 806 -20.15 -47.98 -44.10
N GLU A 807 -21.21 -47.89 -44.91
CA GLU A 807 -22.16 -46.78 -44.83
C GLU A 807 -23.00 -46.79 -43.55
N THR A 808 -23.45 -47.96 -43.06
CA THR A 808 -24.15 -48.02 -41.77
C THR A 808 -23.21 -47.67 -40.62
N THR A 809 -21.95 -48.12 -40.66
CA THR A 809 -20.91 -47.73 -39.71
C THR A 809 -20.66 -46.22 -39.73
N ARG A 810 -20.44 -45.63 -40.92
CA ARG A 810 -20.28 -44.17 -41.09
C ARG A 810 -21.46 -43.38 -40.52
N ARG A 811 -22.70 -43.82 -40.79
CA ARG A 811 -23.92 -43.16 -40.28
C ARG A 811 -24.02 -43.29 -38.76
N SER A 812 -23.61 -44.43 -38.19
CA SER A 812 -23.55 -44.64 -36.74
C SER A 812 -22.53 -43.71 -36.06
N SER A 813 -21.29 -43.66 -36.57
CA SER A 813 -20.24 -42.76 -36.06
C SER A 813 -20.63 -41.28 -36.19
N GLN A 814 -21.23 -40.86 -37.32
CA GLN A 814 -21.74 -39.51 -37.50
C GLN A 814 -22.91 -39.16 -36.56
N LYS A 815 -23.70 -40.14 -36.13
CA LYS A 815 -24.73 -39.94 -35.11
C LYS A 815 -24.08 -39.77 -33.73
N MET A 816 -23.13 -40.63 -33.38
CA MET A 816 -22.41 -40.58 -32.11
C MET A 816 -21.66 -39.26 -31.90
N ILE A 817 -21.05 -38.72 -32.97
CA ILE A 817 -20.43 -37.37 -32.95
C ILE A 817 -21.48 -36.28 -32.67
N ARG A 818 -22.62 -36.27 -33.39
CA ARG A 818 -23.72 -35.32 -33.12
C ARG A 818 -24.34 -35.44 -31.73
N ASP A 819 -24.45 -36.66 -31.21
CA ASP A 819 -24.95 -36.91 -29.86
C ASP A 819 -23.95 -36.35 -28.81
N LEU A 820 -22.63 -36.44 -29.06
CA LEU A 820 -21.57 -35.84 -28.23
C LEU A 820 -21.51 -34.32 -28.33
N GLU A 821 -21.60 -33.74 -29.54
CA GLU A 821 -21.71 -32.29 -29.77
C GLU A 821 -22.87 -31.72 -28.94
N SER A 822 -24.08 -32.29 -29.02
CA SER A 822 -25.23 -31.80 -28.23
C SER A 822 -25.12 -32.06 -26.72
N ILE A 823 -24.23 -32.94 -26.27
CA ILE A 823 -23.90 -33.10 -24.84
C ILE A 823 -22.91 -32.01 -24.40
N LEU A 824 -22.00 -31.61 -25.28
CA LEU A 824 -21.02 -30.54 -25.06
C LEU A 824 -21.74 -29.18 -24.97
N ASP A 825 -22.60 -28.85 -25.95
CA ASP A 825 -23.46 -27.64 -25.94
C ASP A 825 -24.27 -27.52 -24.64
N LYS A 826 -24.85 -28.63 -24.17
CA LYS A 826 -25.63 -28.66 -22.92
C LYS A 826 -24.76 -28.44 -21.68
N LYS A 827 -23.52 -28.92 -21.68
CA LYS A 827 -22.56 -28.66 -20.59
C LYS A 827 -22.11 -27.21 -20.58
N GLU A 828 -21.83 -26.63 -21.74
CA GLU A 828 -21.46 -25.22 -21.87
C GLU A 828 -22.60 -24.30 -21.42
N ALA A 829 -23.84 -24.58 -21.84
CA ALA A 829 -25.02 -23.84 -21.37
C ALA A 829 -25.26 -23.96 -19.85
N LEU A 830 -25.02 -25.14 -19.26
CA LEU A 830 -25.07 -25.32 -17.80
C LEU A 830 -23.95 -24.58 -17.07
N LEU A 831 -22.76 -24.51 -17.67
CA LEU A 831 -21.60 -23.82 -17.10
C LEU A 831 -21.79 -22.29 -17.15
N ALA A 832 -22.29 -21.75 -18.27
CA ALA A 832 -22.68 -20.36 -18.40
C ALA A 832 -23.76 -19.97 -17.37
N LYS A 833 -24.81 -20.79 -17.22
CA LYS A 833 -25.83 -20.58 -16.18
C LYS A 833 -25.26 -20.61 -14.76
N LYS A 834 -24.27 -21.48 -14.49
CA LYS A 834 -23.60 -21.50 -13.18
C LYS A 834 -22.72 -20.29 -12.94
N GLN A 835 -22.08 -19.74 -13.97
CA GLN A 835 -21.37 -18.46 -13.88
C GLN A 835 -22.33 -17.30 -13.62
N GLU A 836 -23.50 -17.28 -14.25
CA GLU A 836 -24.57 -16.32 -13.99
C GLU A 836 -25.11 -16.40 -12.54
N GLU A 837 -25.36 -17.61 -12.02
CA GLU A 837 -25.73 -17.82 -10.61
C GLU A 837 -24.62 -17.35 -9.65
N ILE A 838 -23.33 -17.55 -9.98
CA ILE A 838 -22.21 -17.06 -9.18
C ILE A 838 -22.10 -15.52 -9.22
N ALA A 839 -22.34 -14.91 -10.38
CA ALA A 839 -22.35 -13.44 -10.51
C ALA A 839 -23.47 -12.83 -9.65
N ALA A 840 -24.70 -13.33 -9.75
CA ALA A 840 -25.83 -12.88 -8.93
C ALA A 840 -25.58 -13.08 -7.42
N LEU A 841 -24.88 -14.15 -7.02
CA LEU A 841 -24.48 -14.35 -5.62
C LEU A 841 -23.39 -13.37 -5.17
N LYS A 842 -22.47 -12.96 -6.06
CA LYS A 842 -21.49 -11.90 -5.76
C LYS A 842 -22.16 -10.54 -5.60
N ASP A 843 -23.10 -10.19 -6.48
CA ASP A 843 -23.84 -8.93 -6.41
C ASP A 843 -24.67 -8.84 -5.12
N THR A 844 -25.41 -9.90 -4.78
CA THR A 844 -26.15 -9.94 -3.50
C THR A 844 -25.23 -9.93 -2.26
N LEU A 845 -24.01 -10.45 -2.35
CA LEU A 845 -23.02 -10.34 -1.28
C LEU A 845 -22.48 -8.90 -1.17
N ALA A 846 -22.27 -8.20 -2.29
CA ALA A 846 -21.90 -6.79 -2.31
C ALA A 846 -22.99 -5.93 -1.66
N ASP A 847 -24.27 -6.11 -2.03
CA ASP A 847 -25.43 -5.44 -1.42
C ASP A 847 -25.51 -5.67 0.10
N VAL A 848 -25.25 -6.91 0.56
CA VAL A 848 -25.21 -7.24 1.99
C VAL A 848 -24.04 -6.56 2.69
N THR A 849 -22.89 -6.43 2.03
CA THR A 849 -21.69 -5.79 2.60
C THR A 849 -21.85 -4.26 2.66
N GLU A 850 -22.43 -3.65 1.62
CA GLU A 850 -22.76 -2.23 1.58
C GLU A 850 -23.84 -1.88 2.61
N SER A 851 -24.94 -2.63 2.68
CA SER A 851 -25.97 -2.42 3.69
C SER A 851 -25.48 -2.64 5.13
N GLN A 852 -24.52 -3.55 5.37
CA GLN A 852 -23.84 -3.65 6.67
C GLN A 852 -22.95 -2.43 6.97
N SER A 853 -22.20 -1.95 5.98
CA SER A 853 -21.39 -0.72 6.08
C SER A 853 -22.26 0.48 6.44
N ASP A 854 -23.39 0.65 5.75
CA ASP A 854 -24.38 1.70 6.02
C ASP A 854 -25.02 1.54 7.40
N HIS A 855 -25.36 0.32 7.82
CA HIS A 855 -25.94 0.11 9.14
C HIS A 855 -24.93 0.43 10.26
N ILE A 856 -23.64 0.18 10.05
CA ILE A 856 -22.53 0.56 10.94
C ILE A 856 -22.27 2.08 10.90
N SER A 857 -22.33 2.71 9.73
CA SER A 857 -22.14 4.15 9.57
C SER A 857 -23.29 4.92 10.24
N GLU A 858 -24.53 4.46 10.06
CA GLU A 858 -25.72 5.10 10.64
C GLU A 858 -25.81 4.88 12.16
N THR A 859 -25.40 3.71 12.68
CA THR A 859 -25.32 3.49 14.14
C THR A 859 -24.27 4.38 14.78
N LYS A 860 -23.07 4.51 14.18
CA LYS A 860 -22.05 5.49 14.61
C LYS A 860 -22.58 6.92 14.54
N LYS A 861 -23.25 7.31 13.44
CA LYS A 861 -23.84 8.65 13.26
C LYS A 861 -24.92 8.97 14.30
N ARG A 862 -25.77 7.98 14.64
CA ARG A 862 -26.77 8.09 15.72
C ARG A 862 -26.11 8.18 17.10
N GLU A 863 -25.00 7.48 17.34
CA GLU A 863 -24.26 7.58 18.62
C GLU A 863 -23.56 8.95 18.78
N ILE A 864 -22.91 9.45 17.73
CA ILE A 864 -22.33 10.80 17.68
C ILE A 864 -23.43 11.85 17.89
N SER A 865 -24.57 11.71 17.21
CA SER A 865 -25.71 12.63 17.38
C SER A 865 -26.22 12.65 18.82
N ARG A 866 -26.33 11.49 19.50
CA ARG A 866 -26.69 11.44 20.93
C ARG A 866 -25.68 12.18 21.80
N LYS A 867 -24.38 11.99 21.57
CA LYS A 867 -23.30 12.67 22.32
C LYS A 867 -23.37 14.19 22.13
N ILE A 868 -23.69 14.67 20.93
CA ILE A 868 -23.90 16.09 20.65
C ILE A 868 -25.15 16.63 21.40
N THR A 869 -26.30 15.96 21.34
CA THR A 869 -27.51 16.40 22.08
C THR A 869 -27.38 16.34 23.60
N LEU A 870 -26.46 15.54 24.15
CA LEU A 870 -26.14 15.53 25.58
C LEU A 870 -25.11 16.61 25.98
N GLY A 871 -24.36 17.17 25.02
CA GLY A 871 -23.38 18.23 25.26
C GLY A 871 -23.98 19.65 25.27
N SER A 872 -25.13 19.88 24.62
CA SER A 872 -25.76 21.21 24.52
C SER A 872 -26.76 21.48 25.66
N LEU A 873 -26.26 21.78 26.86
CA LEU A 873 -27.06 22.44 27.89
C LEU A 873 -27.34 23.90 27.49
N PRO A 874 -28.58 24.41 27.64
CA PRO A 874 -28.87 25.81 27.35
C PRO A 874 -28.21 26.73 28.39
N PRO A 875 -27.85 27.97 28.01
CA PRO A 875 -27.23 28.92 28.93
C PRO A 875 -28.20 29.22 30.09
N LYS A 876 -27.74 29.02 31.33
CA LYS A 876 -28.52 29.39 32.52
C LYS A 876 -28.51 30.91 32.65
N GLU A 877 -29.67 31.54 32.44
CA GLU A 877 -29.88 32.94 32.81
C GLU A 877 -29.59 33.14 34.30
N ASP A 878 -28.85 34.21 34.61
CA ASP A 878 -28.66 34.72 35.96
C ASP A 878 -30.00 35.16 36.58
N ARG A 879 -30.55 34.30 37.44
CA ARG A 879 -31.56 34.70 38.42
C ARG A 879 -31.23 34.10 39.77
N HIS A 880 -30.55 34.88 40.62
CA HIS A 880 -30.97 35.11 42.03
C HIS A 880 -30.07 36.15 42.76
N ARG A 881 -30.14 37.42 42.35
CA ARG A 881 -30.06 38.54 43.31
C ARG A 881 -31.49 38.96 43.67
N ARG A 882 -32.02 38.46 44.79
CA ARG A 882 -33.15 38.96 45.63
C ARG A 882 -33.81 37.80 46.40
N ARG A 883 -33.26 37.47 47.57
CA ARG A 883 -33.96 37.38 48.86
C ARG A 883 -32.97 37.18 49.98
#